data_AF-A0A536R6T4-F1
#
_entry.id   AF-A0A536R6T4-F1
#
_cell.length_a   1.000
_cell.length_b   1.000
_cell.length_c   1.000
_cell.angle_alpha   90.00
_cell.angle_beta   90.00
_cell.angle_gamma   90.00
#
_symmetry.space_group_name_H-M   'P 1'
#
loop_
_entity.id
_entity.type
_entity.pdbx_description
1 polymer ?
#
loop_
_entity_poly.entity_id
_entity_poly.type
_entity_poly.pdbx_seq_one_letter_code
_entity_poly.pdbx_strand_id
1 'polypeptide(L)'
;MTIPMSRRRLVLAILLTDRARLLAALVFVAFFFLVVGIVASAAALLPFGSGPSLAIPVVIFFGLPYGAIVFETLTSLRRSSLRHRAIRITDDAAGALGVFVADTARRASAPVPKRIWVSHGFDLSVVPHGRDYDLLIGLAVLDVLTADELGALLALTLARSFGGDSLTAGAYRRIQGWIDVALVERTGLNIGAGVAKAIALGCIGFLQADIIVSSREARARAETSRLWGAATLDAAMLRPAMYESYARDVFWPALLKRHAANIEPPDAMSQHRSMCRSALPAQESLRRMNRAAAEFERDVDGSAHVDRETWIPASETLAPALQAVLTRAFDLAWRAGITPGWAQLRDAIARSAAEFASIEHAAAAGPLTDHEEVRRLELIEERDGAAVALPLYREWLARHPSNAAATFRTGCAALTERAPDALALLENAMAIDPRYRTECCGLIADELRAQGRESEAQPYRKRQGEALVELEAALKERADPKSNVPFLPHGLSDREVEIVATHIRSLKMIVGATLVRREVTQFPSIPCLVLAVRFDGWWTFLHSERIDTVLSAAANVPLPVQILPKKASRNSSRPPAVEIYRAVPIGWRARLAGWARKAQLVLVASGIFLVVVEGVLNRDCFPECWDATAVFLLAPVIVAVNALLLARGPDTSARRAVAFVASAFFAGMFFFGGAFVLLFPVALIGLMRTPTSARP
;
A
#
# COMPACT_ATOMS: atom_id res chain seq x y z
N MET A 1 -29.76 16.24 -16.38
CA MET A 1 -29.73 17.72 -16.50
C MET A 1 -29.84 18.34 -15.12
N THR A 2 -28.71 18.67 -14.50
CA THR A 2 -28.64 19.39 -13.23
C THR A 2 -28.79 20.89 -13.51
N ILE A 3 -29.77 21.54 -12.88
CA ILE A 3 -30.00 22.98 -13.04
C ILE A 3 -28.78 23.71 -12.47
N PRO A 4 -28.13 24.64 -13.22
CA PRO A 4 -26.99 25.37 -12.72
C PRO A 4 -27.37 26.15 -11.46
N MET A 5 -26.53 26.06 -10.42
CA MET A 5 -26.74 26.81 -9.19
C MET A 5 -26.95 28.30 -9.47
N SER A 6 -27.94 28.90 -8.80
CA SER A 6 -28.09 30.35 -8.84
C SER A 6 -26.87 31.05 -8.25
N ARG A 7 -26.57 32.26 -8.73
CA ARG A 7 -25.40 33.05 -8.29
C ARG A 7 -25.34 33.22 -6.77
N ARG A 8 -26.50 33.39 -6.12
CA ARG A 8 -26.61 33.48 -4.65
C ARG A 8 -26.23 32.18 -3.94
N ARG A 9 -26.65 31.01 -4.47
CA ARG A 9 -26.27 29.70 -3.93
C ARG A 9 -24.78 29.44 -4.09
N LEU A 10 -24.20 29.81 -5.23
CA LEU A 10 -22.77 29.66 -5.45
C LEU A 10 -21.93 30.53 -4.49
N VAL A 11 -22.34 31.77 -4.22
CA VAL A 11 -21.69 32.62 -3.21
C VAL A 11 -21.75 31.97 -1.83
N LEU A 12 -22.91 31.46 -1.42
CA LEU A 12 -23.05 30.75 -0.15
C LEU A 12 -22.17 29.49 -0.10
N ALA A 13 -22.11 28.73 -1.19
CA ALA A 13 -21.30 27.52 -1.29
C ALA A 13 -19.80 27.83 -1.16
N ILE A 14 -19.33 28.89 -1.82
CA ILE A 14 -17.96 29.39 -1.69
C ILE A 14 -17.66 29.78 -0.23
N LEU A 15 -18.55 30.51 0.44
CA LEU A 15 -18.36 30.95 1.83
C LEU A 15 -18.28 29.76 2.80
N LEU A 16 -19.19 28.80 2.66
CA LEU A 16 -19.24 27.61 3.52
C LEU A 16 -18.02 26.72 3.32
N THR A 17 -17.59 26.52 2.07
CA THR A 17 -16.41 25.71 1.77
C THR A 17 -15.11 26.40 2.23
N ASP A 18 -14.98 27.71 2.12
CA ASP A 18 -13.82 28.43 2.70
C ASP A 18 -13.71 28.26 4.21
N ARG A 19 -14.87 28.20 4.88
CA ARG A 19 -14.98 28.05 6.33
C ARG A 19 -15.08 26.59 6.76
N ALA A 20 -14.99 25.61 5.86
CA ALA A 20 -15.21 24.20 6.17
C ALA A 20 -14.29 23.68 7.29
N ARG A 21 -13.03 24.15 7.37
CA ARG A 21 -12.14 23.77 8.49
C ARG A 21 -12.62 24.30 9.84
N LEU A 22 -13.09 25.55 9.87
CA LEU A 22 -13.62 26.17 11.09
C LEU A 22 -14.95 25.52 11.48
N LEU A 23 -15.82 25.27 10.50
CA LEU A 23 -17.08 24.56 10.71
C LEU A 23 -16.83 23.14 11.21
N ALA A 24 -15.88 22.41 10.65
CA ALA A 24 -15.49 21.08 11.13
C ALA A 24 -14.98 21.15 12.58
N ALA A 25 -14.10 22.12 12.90
CA ALA A 25 -13.64 22.32 14.27
C ALA A 25 -14.80 22.61 15.25
N LEU A 26 -15.75 23.47 14.87
CA LEU A 26 -16.94 23.77 15.67
C LEU A 26 -17.83 22.54 15.87
N VAL A 27 -18.05 21.75 14.81
CA VAL A 27 -18.81 20.50 14.88
C VAL A 27 -18.12 19.50 15.79
N PHE A 28 -16.80 19.35 15.70
CA PHE A 28 -16.04 18.47 16.59
C PHE A 28 -16.08 18.92 18.05
N VAL A 29 -16.01 20.23 18.31
CA VAL A 29 -16.13 20.78 19.67
C VAL A 29 -17.55 20.56 20.22
N ALA A 30 -18.58 20.84 19.42
CA ALA A 30 -19.97 20.61 19.81
C ALA A 30 -20.24 19.12 20.09
N PHE A 31 -19.74 18.22 19.24
CA PHE A 31 -19.87 16.78 19.42
C PHE A 31 -19.14 16.30 20.68
N PHE A 32 -17.95 16.84 20.97
CA PHE A 32 -17.23 16.54 22.20
C PHE A 32 -18.05 16.92 23.45
N PHE A 33 -18.56 18.15 23.50
CA PHE A 33 -19.39 18.60 24.62
C PHE A 33 -20.72 17.83 24.73
N LEU A 34 -21.30 17.42 23.60
CA LEU A 34 -22.48 16.55 23.59
C LEU A 34 -22.18 15.20 24.26
N VAL A 35 -21.08 14.54 23.87
CA VAL A 35 -20.66 13.25 24.46
C VAL A 35 -20.34 13.40 25.95
N VAL A 36 -19.58 14.44 26.32
CA VAL A 36 -19.29 14.74 27.73
C VAL A 36 -20.57 15.00 28.53
N GLY A 37 -21.53 15.74 27.96
CA GLY A 37 -22.84 15.96 28.56
C GLY A 37 -23.61 14.66 28.78
N ILE A 38 -23.66 13.77 27.79
CA ILE A 38 -24.30 12.45 27.91
C ILE A 38 -23.63 11.61 29.00
N VAL A 39 -22.29 11.56 29.05
CA VAL A 39 -21.54 10.82 30.06
C VAL A 39 -21.78 11.39 31.45
N ALA A 40 -21.77 12.72 31.61
CA ALA A 40 -22.03 13.40 32.86
C ALA A 40 -23.47 13.15 33.36
N SER A 41 -24.46 13.22 32.46
CA SER A 41 -25.86 12.87 32.77
C SER A 41 -26.01 11.41 33.17
N ALA A 42 -25.34 10.48 32.48
CA ALA A 42 -25.34 9.07 32.85
C ALA A 42 -24.67 8.81 34.21
N ALA A 43 -23.56 9.49 34.50
CA ALA A 43 -22.88 9.41 35.79
C ALA A 43 -23.73 9.98 36.93
N ALA A 44 -24.51 11.04 36.68
CA ALA A 44 -25.45 11.61 37.66
C ALA A 44 -26.64 10.69 37.99
N LEU A 45 -26.95 9.73 37.12
CA LEU A 45 -27.98 8.71 37.35
C LEU A 45 -27.48 7.49 38.14
N LEU A 46 -26.17 7.39 38.42
CA LEU A 46 -25.59 6.31 39.23
C LEU A 46 -25.69 6.64 40.74
N PRO A 47 -25.92 5.64 41.62
CA PRO A 47 -26.07 5.85 43.05
C PRO A 47 -24.82 6.48 43.70
N PHE A 48 -25.06 7.35 44.69
CA PHE A 48 -24.08 8.21 45.36
C PHE A 48 -22.84 7.44 45.85
N GLY A 49 -21.65 7.88 45.41
CA GLY A 49 -20.34 7.41 45.90
C GLY A 49 -19.34 6.97 44.82
N SER A 50 -19.77 6.75 43.57
CA SER A 50 -18.91 6.26 42.47
C SER A 50 -18.92 7.13 41.20
N GLY A 51 -19.78 8.16 41.12
CA GLY A 51 -19.97 8.98 39.91
C GLY A 51 -18.77 9.85 39.49
N PRO A 52 -18.17 10.68 40.37
CA PRO A 52 -17.09 11.59 39.98
C PRO A 52 -15.78 10.86 39.66
N SER A 53 -15.52 9.73 40.32
CA SER A 53 -14.29 8.94 40.16
C SER A 53 -14.25 8.15 38.85
N LEU A 54 -15.40 7.86 38.22
CA LEU A 54 -15.50 7.20 36.91
C LEU A 54 -15.52 8.18 35.73
N ALA A 55 -16.05 9.39 35.92
CA ALA A 55 -16.17 10.38 34.84
C ALA A 55 -14.80 10.87 34.32
N ILE A 56 -13.83 11.11 35.21
CA ILE A 56 -12.50 11.61 34.84
C ILE A 56 -11.72 10.60 33.98
N PRO A 57 -11.60 9.30 34.37
CA PRO A 57 -10.97 8.29 33.53
C PRO A 57 -11.67 8.11 32.18
N VAL A 58 -13.01 8.16 32.13
CA VAL A 58 -13.78 8.04 30.88
C VAL A 58 -13.50 9.24 29.96
N VAL A 59 -13.51 10.47 30.48
CA VAL A 59 -13.19 11.67 29.69
C VAL A 59 -11.74 11.64 29.20
N ILE A 60 -10.78 11.16 29.99
CA ILE A 60 -9.38 11.01 29.55
C ILE A 60 -9.26 9.92 28.49
N PHE A 61 -9.86 8.76 28.74
CA PHE A 61 -9.78 7.58 27.87
C PHE A 61 -10.44 7.80 26.51
N PHE A 62 -11.54 8.55 26.45
CA PHE A 62 -12.21 8.89 25.18
C PHE A 62 -11.74 10.23 24.60
N GLY A 63 -11.40 11.20 25.43
CA GLY A 63 -11.01 12.54 25.02
C GLY A 63 -9.65 12.60 24.35
N LEU A 64 -8.66 11.81 24.82
CA LEU A 64 -7.33 11.76 24.18
C LEU A 64 -7.38 11.17 22.75
N PRO A 65 -7.97 9.99 22.51
CA PRO A 65 -8.12 9.46 21.16
C PRO A 65 -8.99 10.36 20.26
N TYR A 66 -10.07 10.93 20.79
CA TYR A 66 -10.91 11.86 20.05
C TYR A 66 -10.14 13.12 19.65
N GLY A 67 -9.39 13.71 20.59
CA GLY A 67 -8.52 14.86 20.33
C GLY A 67 -7.46 14.56 19.26
N ALA A 68 -6.87 13.35 19.28
CA ALA A 68 -5.94 12.91 18.24
C ALA A 68 -6.61 12.83 16.85
N ILE A 69 -7.80 12.23 16.74
CA ILE A 69 -8.57 12.16 15.49
C ILE A 69 -8.93 13.56 14.98
N VAL A 70 -9.37 14.46 15.87
CA VAL A 70 -9.70 15.84 15.50
C VAL A 70 -8.47 16.60 15.02
N PHE A 71 -7.35 16.50 15.76
CA PHE A 71 -6.09 17.10 15.36
C PHE A 71 -5.61 16.58 14.00
N GLU A 72 -5.67 15.27 13.80
CA GLU A 72 -5.34 14.63 12.52
C GLU A 72 -6.27 15.08 11.39
N THR A 73 -7.58 15.18 11.64
CA THR A 73 -8.55 15.66 10.65
C THR A 73 -8.25 17.10 10.25
N LEU A 74 -8.07 17.99 11.23
CA LEU A 74 -7.82 19.41 10.99
C LEU A 74 -6.46 19.66 10.31
N THR A 75 -5.45 18.86 10.63
CA THR A 75 -4.16 18.90 9.94
C THR A 75 -4.26 18.33 8.53
N SER A 76 -5.05 17.28 8.31
CA SER A 76 -5.28 16.66 7.00
C SER A 76 -6.15 17.51 6.07
N LEU A 77 -7.05 18.32 6.63
CA LEU A 77 -7.78 19.32 5.85
C LEU A 77 -6.87 20.45 5.35
N ARG A 78 -5.64 20.61 5.88
CA ARG A 78 -4.67 21.59 5.37
C ARG A 78 -4.21 21.18 3.98
N ARG A 79 -4.11 22.15 3.07
CA ARG A 79 -3.53 21.91 1.74
C ARG A 79 -2.10 21.44 1.92
N SER A 80 -1.71 20.44 1.13
CA SER A 80 -0.35 19.93 1.18
C SER A 80 0.64 21.04 0.81
N SER A 81 1.71 21.16 1.58
CA SER A 81 2.74 22.16 1.32
C SER A 81 3.59 21.73 0.12
N LEU A 82 3.73 22.61 -0.88
CA LEU A 82 4.58 22.40 -2.06
C LEU A 82 6.03 22.05 -1.70
N ARG A 83 6.50 22.46 -0.52
CA ARG A 83 7.86 22.18 -0.02
C ARG A 83 8.24 20.70 0.01
N HIS A 84 7.26 19.79 0.04
CA HIS A 84 7.52 18.35 0.08
C HIS A 84 7.64 17.73 -1.32
N ARG A 85 7.27 18.46 -2.38
CA ARG A 85 7.19 17.93 -3.75
C ARG A 85 7.99 18.75 -4.77
N ALA A 86 8.34 19.98 -4.42
CA ALA A 86 8.94 20.94 -5.34
C ALA A 86 9.98 21.84 -4.65
N ILE A 87 10.91 22.34 -5.45
CA ILE A 87 11.96 23.28 -5.03
C ILE A 87 11.53 24.68 -5.46
N ARG A 88 11.52 25.62 -4.51
CA ARG A 88 11.27 27.04 -4.82
C ARG A 88 12.50 27.64 -5.49
N ILE A 89 12.31 28.28 -6.63
CA ILE A 89 13.35 29.12 -7.25
C ILE A 89 13.24 30.55 -6.73
N THR A 90 14.38 31.21 -6.49
CA THR A 90 14.43 32.63 -6.13
C THR A 90 14.17 33.49 -7.37
N ASP A 91 13.76 34.73 -7.17
CA ASP A 91 13.42 35.63 -8.29
C ASP A 91 14.66 35.89 -9.18
N ASP A 92 15.85 36.04 -8.57
CA ASP A 92 17.12 36.15 -9.29
C ASP A 92 17.45 34.90 -10.11
N ALA A 93 17.19 33.71 -9.54
CA ALA A 93 17.46 32.45 -10.20
C ALA A 93 16.43 32.11 -11.29
N ALA A 94 15.21 32.68 -11.21
CA ALA A 94 14.17 32.49 -12.20
C ALA A 94 14.54 33.11 -13.56
N GLY A 95 15.33 34.20 -13.56
CA GLY A 95 15.92 34.78 -14.77
C GLY A 95 14.91 34.93 -15.93
N ALA A 96 15.25 34.36 -17.09
CA ALA A 96 14.41 34.42 -18.29
C ALA A 96 13.07 33.70 -18.13
N LEU A 97 13.01 32.58 -17.39
CA LEU A 97 11.74 31.91 -17.09
C LEU A 97 10.79 32.81 -16.28
N GLY A 98 11.31 33.55 -15.31
CA GLY A 98 10.51 34.48 -14.51
C GLY A 98 9.86 35.58 -15.37
N VAL A 99 10.63 36.15 -16.30
CA VAL A 99 10.14 37.15 -17.27
C VAL A 99 9.08 36.54 -18.19
N PHE A 100 9.34 35.35 -18.73
CA PHE A 100 8.43 34.63 -19.61
C PHE A 100 7.08 34.34 -18.93
N VAL A 101 7.11 33.85 -17.69
CA VAL A 101 5.91 33.56 -16.88
C VAL A 101 5.13 34.84 -16.60
N ALA A 102 5.81 35.92 -16.23
CA ALA A 102 5.15 37.20 -15.96
C ALA A 102 4.51 37.79 -17.23
N ASP A 103 5.15 37.65 -18.40
CA ASP A 103 4.59 38.11 -19.67
C ASP A 103 3.37 37.30 -20.08
N THR A 104 3.46 35.98 -19.99
CA THR A 104 2.33 35.08 -20.27
C THR A 104 1.14 35.37 -19.35
N ALA A 105 1.39 35.60 -18.05
CA ALA A 105 0.34 35.95 -17.11
C ALA A 105 -0.36 37.28 -17.49
N ARG A 106 0.41 38.30 -17.89
CA ARG A 106 -0.16 39.58 -18.37
C ARG A 106 -1.00 39.40 -19.63
N ARG A 107 -0.50 38.64 -20.62
CA ARG A 107 -1.26 38.33 -21.85
C ARG A 107 -2.57 37.58 -21.54
N ALA A 108 -2.53 36.66 -20.58
CA ALA A 108 -3.70 35.92 -20.11
C ALA A 108 -4.62 36.73 -19.17
N SER A 109 -4.34 38.03 -18.93
CA SER A 109 -5.08 38.88 -18.00
C SER A 109 -5.18 38.31 -16.58
N ALA A 110 -4.14 37.59 -16.15
CA ALA A 110 -4.02 36.98 -14.84
C ALA A 110 -2.99 37.71 -13.96
N PRO A 111 -3.08 37.61 -12.62
CA PRO A 111 -2.03 38.11 -11.74
C PRO A 111 -0.67 37.44 -12.04
N VAL A 112 0.42 38.14 -11.78
CA VAL A 112 1.77 37.55 -11.82
C VAL A 112 1.93 36.63 -10.59
N PRO A 113 2.52 35.43 -10.72
CA PRO A 113 2.70 34.54 -9.58
C PRO A 113 3.64 35.16 -8.54
N LYS A 114 3.36 34.92 -7.26
CA LYS A 114 4.23 35.37 -6.16
C LYS A 114 5.52 34.57 -6.07
N ARG A 115 5.46 33.29 -6.44
CA ARG A 115 6.57 32.34 -6.34
C ARG A 115 6.43 31.29 -7.43
N ILE A 116 7.58 30.84 -7.92
CA ILE A 116 7.66 29.71 -8.85
C ILE A 116 8.31 28.53 -8.11
N TRP A 117 7.67 27.38 -8.23
CA TRP A 117 8.10 26.10 -7.69
C TRP A 117 8.36 25.14 -8.83
N VAL A 118 9.46 24.42 -8.78
CA VAL A 118 9.82 23.42 -9.78
C VAL A 118 9.67 22.02 -9.17
N SER A 119 8.88 21.14 -9.79
CA SER A 119 8.84 19.70 -9.49
C SER A 119 9.62 18.91 -10.54
N HIS A 120 9.75 17.58 -10.37
CA HIS A 120 10.43 16.71 -11.33
C HIS A 120 9.50 16.13 -12.41
N GLY A 121 8.19 16.08 -12.15
CA GLY A 121 7.21 15.39 -12.99
C GLY A 121 6.61 16.24 -14.12
N PHE A 122 5.46 15.80 -14.63
CA PHE A 122 4.70 16.47 -15.68
C PHE A 122 3.64 17.45 -15.13
N ASP A 123 3.96 18.13 -14.03
CA ASP A 123 3.01 19.02 -13.35
C ASP A 123 2.98 20.41 -13.99
N LEU A 124 1.79 20.98 -14.19
CA LEU A 124 1.62 22.43 -14.33
C LEU A 124 0.35 22.84 -13.62
N SER A 125 0.49 23.55 -12.49
CA SER A 125 -0.66 23.92 -11.68
C SER A 125 -0.49 25.24 -10.96
N VAL A 126 -1.64 25.84 -10.65
CA VAL A 126 -1.76 27.07 -9.88
C VAL A 126 -2.17 26.71 -8.46
N VAL A 127 -1.41 27.17 -7.46
CA VAL A 127 -1.74 27.00 -6.05
C VAL A 127 -2.23 28.33 -5.47
N PRO A 128 -3.55 28.54 -5.37
CA PRO A 128 -4.10 29.86 -5.12
C PRO A 128 -4.11 30.21 -3.62
N HIS A 129 -3.73 31.45 -3.33
CA HIS A 129 -3.72 32.10 -2.01
C HIS A 129 -4.61 33.34 -2.04
N GLY A 130 -5.92 33.14 -2.02
CA GLY A 130 -6.89 34.23 -2.14
C GLY A 130 -6.89 34.86 -3.54
N ARG A 131 -6.32 36.06 -3.66
CA ARG A 131 -6.13 36.79 -4.94
C ARG A 131 -4.79 36.51 -5.60
N ASP A 132 -3.82 36.02 -4.83
CA ASP A 132 -2.50 35.65 -5.33
C ASP A 132 -2.41 34.15 -5.58
N TYR A 133 -1.28 33.69 -6.15
CA TYR A 133 -0.97 32.28 -6.26
C TYR A 133 0.53 32.03 -6.35
N ASP A 134 0.89 30.79 -6.03
CA ASP A 134 2.18 30.20 -6.35
C ASP A 134 2.01 29.34 -7.61
N LEU A 135 2.99 29.34 -8.51
CA LEU A 135 3.00 28.53 -9.72
C LEU A 135 3.87 27.30 -9.50
N LEU A 136 3.34 26.12 -9.81
CA LEU A 136 4.10 24.86 -9.85
C LEU A 136 4.33 24.47 -11.30
N ILE A 137 5.60 24.27 -11.69
CA ILE A 137 5.99 23.83 -13.01
C ILE A 137 6.90 22.60 -12.89
N GLY A 138 6.58 21.53 -13.59
CA GLY A 138 7.39 20.33 -13.67
C GLY A 138 8.57 20.52 -14.61
N LEU A 139 9.75 20.07 -14.19
CA LEU A 139 10.95 20.10 -15.02
C LEU A 139 10.75 19.27 -16.30
N ALA A 140 10.05 18.13 -16.22
CA ALA A 140 9.72 17.33 -17.39
C ALA A 140 8.78 18.06 -18.37
N VAL A 141 7.86 18.90 -17.89
CA VAL A 141 7.03 19.76 -18.76
C VAL A 141 7.91 20.75 -19.53
N LEU A 142 8.86 21.39 -18.84
CA LEU A 142 9.81 22.31 -19.47
C LEU A 142 10.72 21.63 -20.49
N ASP A 143 11.11 20.38 -20.25
CA ASP A 143 11.97 19.62 -21.15
C ASP A 143 11.25 19.10 -22.40
N VAL A 144 9.92 18.99 -22.38
CA VAL A 144 9.12 18.43 -23.47
C VAL A 144 8.46 19.52 -24.35
N LEU A 145 8.06 20.63 -23.75
CA LEU A 145 7.39 21.73 -24.46
C LEU A 145 8.40 22.71 -25.07
N THR A 146 8.02 23.33 -26.18
CA THR A 146 8.66 24.56 -26.68
C THR A 146 8.20 25.77 -25.86
N ALA A 147 8.85 26.94 -26.06
CA ALA A 147 8.43 28.17 -25.39
C ALA A 147 6.97 28.54 -25.70
N ASP A 148 6.53 28.40 -26.95
CA ASP A 148 5.17 28.79 -27.33
C ASP A 148 4.11 27.87 -26.73
N GLU A 149 4.39 26.57 -26.69
CA GLU A 149 3.48 25.60 -26.08
C GLU A 149 3.44 25.73 -24.57
N LEU A 150 4.58 26.00 -23.92
CA LEU A 150 4.60 26.32 -22.49
C LEU A 150 3.72 27.55 -22.22
N GLY A 151 3.82 28.57 -23.08
CA GLY A 151 3.01 29.78 -23.00
C GLY A 151 1.52 29.49 -23.14
N ALA A 152 1.14 28.66 -24.12
CA ALA A 152 -0.24 28.21 -24.32
C ALA A 152 -0.77 27.40 -23.12
N LEU A 153 -0.01 26.42 -22.61
CA LEU A 153 -0.45 25.58 -21.48
C LEU A 153 -0.53 26.38 -20.17
N LEU A 154 0.40 27.31 -19.95
CA LEU A 154 0.37 28.22 -18.82
C LEU A 154 -0.85 29.16 -18.93
N ALA A 155 -1.08 29.76 -20.11
CA ALA A 155 -2.25 30.60 -20.35
C ALA A 155 -3.56 29.83 -20.11
N LEU A 156 -3.68 28.59 -20.57
CA LEU A 156 -4.82 27.71 -20.30
C LEU A 156 -5.05 27.53 -18.80
N THR A 157 -3.98 27.20 -18.06
CA THR A 157 -4.03 26.97 -16.61
C THR A 157 -4.44 28.23 -15.84
N LEU A 158 -3.94 29.39 -16.26
CA LEU A 158 -4.30 30.69 -15.71
C LEU A 158 -5.74 31.09 -16.07
N ALA A 159 -6.16 30.88 -17.31
CA ALA A 159 -7.52 31.17 -17.76
C ALA A 159 -8.56 30.32 -17.01
N ARG A 160 -8.28 29.03 -16.76
CA ARG A 160 -9.13 28.18 -15.88
C ARG A 160 -9.32 28.80 -14.50
N SER A 161 -8.24 29.32 -13.91
CA SER A 161 -8.19 29.80 -12.52
C SER A 161 -8.63 31.25 -12.32
N PHE A 162 -8.43 32.12 -13.31
CA PHE A 162 -8.57 33.58 -13.16
C PHE A 162 -9.35 34.28 -14.28
N GLY A 163 -9.53 33.65 -15.45
CA GLY A 163 -10.23 34.28 -16.59
C GLY A 163 -11.73 34.50 -16.36
N GLY A 164 -12.38 35.31 -17.19
CA GLY A 164 -13.84 35.46 -17.19
C GLY A 164 -14.48 35.92 -15.87
N ASP A 165 -15.60 35.30 -15.50
CA ASP A 165 -16.35 35.67 -14.29
C ASP A 165 -15.61 35.25 -13.01
N SER A 166 -15.42 36.23 -12.11
CA SER A 166 -14.62 36.09 -10.90
C SER A 166 -15.21 35.12 -9.87
N LEU A 167 -16.54 34.92 -9.89
CA LEU A 167 -17.23 34.01 -8.98
C LEU A 167 -16.96 32.55 -9.35
N THR A 168 -17.16 32.19 -10.62
CA THR A 168 -16.87 30.84 -11.13
C THR A 168 -15.37 30.52 -11.08
N ALA A 169 -14.51 31.49 -11.39
CA ALA A 169 -13.06 31.37 -11.21
C ALA A 169 -12.69 31.12 -9.74
N GLY A 170 -13.34 31.85 -8.81
CA GLY A 170 -13.16 31.65 -7.38
C GLY A 170 -13.61 30.26 -6.90
N ALA A 171 -14.72 29.74 -7.42
CA ALA A 171 -15.19 28.39 -7.12
C ALA A 171 -14.21 27.32 -7.63
N TYR A 172 -13.74 27.45 -8.87
CA TYR A 172 -12.76 26.54 -9.46
C TYR A 172 -11.48 26.42 -8.60
N ARG A 173 -10.91 27.54 -8.17
CA ARG A 173 -9.73 27.57 -7.29
C ARG A 173 -9.93 26.87 -5.94
N ARG A 174 -11.18 26.80 -5.45
CA ARG A 174 -11.53 26.08 -4.22
C ARG A 174 -11.71 24.60 -4.48
N ILE A 175 -12.38 24.25 -5.58
CA ILE A 175 -12.52 22.86 -6.05
C ILE A 175 -11.14 22.22 -6.17
N GLN A 176 -10.19 22.86 -6.86
CA GLN A 176 -8.82 22.34 -6.99
C GLN A 176 -8.16 22.07 -5.62
N GLY A 177 -8.28 23.03 -4.70
CA GLY A 177 -7.75 22.85 -3.36
C GLY A 177 -8.44 21.75 -2.53
N TRP A 178 -9.67 21.39 -2.84
CA TRP A 178 -10.37 20.25 -2.21
C TRP A 178 -10.04 18.92 -2.88
N ILE A 179 -9.83 18.92 -4.20
CA ILE A 179 -9.30 17.76 -4.94
C ILE A 179 -7.93 17.37 -4.38
N ASP A 180 -7.05 18.35 -4.15
CA ASP A 180 -5.75 18.12 -3.51
C ASP A 180 -5.88 17.43 -2.14
N VAL A 181 -6.89 17.80 -1.34
CA VAL A 181 -7.12 17.16 -0.02
C VAL A 181 -7.71 15.76 -0.18
N ALA A 182 -8.60 15.56 -1.15
CA ALA A 182 -9.28 14.27 -1.37
C ALA A 182 -8.38 13.19 -1.98
N LEU A 183 -7.39 13.60 -2.78
CA LEU A 183 -6.48 12.71 -3.51
C LEU A 183 -5.15 12.43 -2.79
N VAL A 184 -4.88 13.05 -1.64
CA VAL A 184 -3.68 12.72 -0.85
C VAL A 184 -3.81 11.30 -0.31
N GLU A 185 -3.08 10.37 -0.92
CA GLU A 185 -2.89 9.02 -0.40
C GLU A 185 -2.04 9.07 0.87
N ARG A 186 -2.49 8.36 1.91
CA ARG A 186 -1.75 8.22 3.17
C ARG A 186 -1.63 6.75 3.51
N THR A 187 -0.42 6.33 3.87
CA THR A 187 -0.15 4.98 4.33
C THR A 187 -0.67 4.79 5.76
N GLY A 188 -1.50 3.77 5.98
CA GLY A 188 -2.02 3.36 7.30
C GLY A 188 -3.50 3.64 7.54
N LEU A 189 -4.03 3.08 8.63
CA LEU A 189 -5.45 3.21 9.04
C LEU A 189 -5.69 4.55 9.77
N ASN A 190 -5.65 5.64 9.00
CA ASN A 190 -5.71 7.02 9.50
C ASN A 190 -7.17 7.54 9.49
N ILE A 191 -7.90 7.29 10.58
CA ILE A 191 -9.33 7.63 10.69
C ILE A 191 -9.58 9.12 10.43
N GLY A 192 -8.75 10.01 10.99
CA GLY A 192 -8.91 11.45 10.80
C GLY A 192 -8.70 11.89 9.34
N ALA A 193 -7.76 11.27 8.63
CA ALA A 193 -7.57 11.52 7.20
C ALA A 193 -8.78 11.06 6.36
N GLY A 194 -9.39 9.93 6.73
CA GLY A 194 -10.64 9.46 6.11
C GLY A 194 -11.79 10.46 6.26
N VAL A 195 -11.96 11.03 7.46
CA VAL A 195 -12.96 12.09 7.70
C VAL A 195 -12.65 13.34 6.88
N ALA A 196 -11.38 13.76 6.81
CA ALA A 196 -10.97 14.90 5.98
C ALA A 196 -11.28 14.69 4.50
N LYS A 197 -11.04 13.48 3.97
CA LYS A 197 -11.41 13.11 2.59
C LYS A 197 -12.92 13.20 2.36
N ALA A 198 -13.73 12.70 3.30
CA ALA A 198 -15.19 12.79 3.20
C ALA A 198 -15.68 14.25 3.19
N ILE A 199 -15.12 15.11 4.04
CA ILE A 199 -15.41 16.56 4.04
C ILE A 199 -15.02 17.19 2.70
N ALA A 200 -13.85 16.87 2.17
CA ALA A 200 -13.37 17.38 0.89
C ALA A 200 -14.28 16.98 -0.28
N LEU A 201 -14.67 15.70 -0.36
CA LEU A 201 -15.62 15.20 -1.36
C LEU A 201 -16.99 15.87 -1.22
N GLY A 202 -17.46 16.07 0.00
CA GLY A 202 -18.68 16.83 0.28
C GLY A 202 -18.60 18.28 -0.23
N CYS A 203 -17.47 18.96 0.00
CA CYS A 203 -17.23 20.32 -0.51
C CYS A 203 -17.19 20.38 -2.04
N ILE A 204 -16.57 19.40 -2.69
CA ILE A 204 -16.52 19.26 -4.16
C ILE A 204 -17.93 19.12 -4.73
N GLY A 205 -18.73 18.21 -4.15
CA GLY A 205 -20.13 18.00 -4.57
C GLY A 205 -21.00 19.23 -4.33
N PHE A 206 -20.83 19.90 -3.19
CA PHE A 206 -21.60 21.11 -2.85
C PHE A 206 -21.31 22.29 -3.79
N LEU A 207 -20.11 22.34 -4.38
CA LEU A 207 -19.73 23.35 -5.38
C LEU A 207 -20.18 23.00 -6.81
N GLN A 208 -20.82 21.86 -7.06
CA GLN A 208 -21.13 21.35 -8.42
C GLN A 208 -19.88 21.34 -9.31
N ALA A 209 -18.83 20.66 -8.83
CA ALA A 209 -17.52 20.68 -9.48
C ALA A 209 -17.55 20.21 -10.94
N ASP A 210 -18.41 19.26 -11.29
CA ASP A 210 -18.65 18.79 -12.66
C ASP A 210 -19.02 19.92 -13.62
N ILE A 211 -20.00 20.75 -13.25
CA ILE A 211 -20.49 21.88 -14.06
C ILE A 211 -19.45 23.00 -14.09
N ILE A 212 -18.85 23.33 -12.94
CA ILE A 212 -17.89 24.43 -12.87
C ILE A 212 -16.61 24.07 -13.62
N VAL A 213 -16.04 22.89 -13.42
CA VAL A 213 -14.79 22.50 -14.09
C VAL A 213 -14.98 22.43 -15.61
N SER A 214 -16.05 21.79 -16.09
CA SER A 214 -16.32 21.69 -17.55
C SER A 214 -16.57 23.06 -18.21
N SER A 215 -17.37 23.93 -17.60
CA SER A 215 -17.61 25.27 -18.14
C SER A 215 -16.35 26.14 -18.15
N ARG A 216 -15.51 26.03 -17.12
CA ARG A 216 -14.21 26.71 -17.05
C ARG A 216 -13.22 26.17 -18.07
N GLU A 217 -13.21 24.86 -18.29
CA GLU A 217 -12.38 24.20 -19.30
C GLU A 217 -12.69 24.72 -20.70
N ALA A 218 -13.96 24.66 -21.11
CA ALA A 218 -14.40 25.12 -22.43
C ALA A 218 -14.06 26.60 -22.67
N ARG A 219 -14.28 27.45 -21.66
CA ARG A 219 -13.95 28.88 -21.74
C ARG A 219 -12.45 29.12 -21.84
N ALA A 220 -11.67 28.50 -20.95
CA ALA A 220 -10.22 28.69 -20.90
C ALA A 220 -9.56 28.26 -22.20
N ARG A 221 -10.03 27.17 -22.81
CA ARG A 221 -9.59 26.74 -24.14
C ARG A 221 -9.92 27.80 -25.19
N ALA A 222 -11.18 28.26 -25.27
CA ALA A 222 -11.57 29.27 -26.25
C ALA A 222 -10.76 30.57 -26.15
N GLU A 223 -10.48 31.05 -24.94
CA GLU A 223 -9.65 32.24 -24.70
C GLU A 223 -8.18 31.99 -25.09
N THR A 224 -7.63 30.82 -24.73
CA THR A 224 -6.23 30.49 -25.01
C THR A 224 -5.99 30.23 -26.50
N SER A 225 -6.88 29.51 -27.18
CA SER A 225 -6.80 29.27 -28.63
C SER A 225 -6.82 30.57 -29.43
N ARG A 226 -7.48 31.63 -28.94
CA ARG A 226 -7.46 32.96 -29.58
C ARG A 226 -6.11 33.67 -29.43
N LEU A 227 -5.41 33.44 -28.32
CA LEU A 227 -4.13 34.10 -28.02
C LEU A 227 -2.94 33.38 -28.64
N TRP A 228 -2.97 32.04 -28.67
CA TRP A 228 -1.81 31.20 -29.04
C TRP A 228 -2.06 30.29 -30.26
N GLY A 229 -3.28 30.27 -30.79
CA GLY A 229 -3.68 29.36 -31.85
C GLY A 229 -4.16 28.00 -31.32
N ALA A 230 -5.11 27.38 -32.03
CA ALA A 230 -5.67 26.08 -31.64
C ALA A 230 -4.63 24.95 -31.74
N ALA A 231 -3.83 24.94 -32.82
CA ALA A 231 -2.81 23.91 -33.03
C ALA A 231 -1.74 23.92 -31.93
N THR A 232 -1.23 25.10 -31.55
CA THR A 232 -0.25 25.26 -30.46
C THR A 232 -0.82 24.79 -29.13
N LEU A 233 -2.08 25.12 -28.83
CA LEU A 233 -2.74 24.69 -27.60
C LEU A 233 -2.90 23.16 -27.55
N ASP A 234 -3.32 22.55 -28.65
CA ASP A 234 -3.46 21.09 -28.73
C ASP A 234 -2.10 20.41 -28.54
N ALA A 235 -1.06 20.87 -29.24
CA ALA A 235 0.30 20.35 -29.07
C ALA A 235 0.78 20.47 -27.62
N ALA A 236 0.52 21.62 -26.98
CA ALA A 236 0.87 21.88 -25.59
C ALA A 236 0.18 20.96 -24.58
N MET A 237 -1.04 20.51 -24.88
CA MET A 237 -1.79 19.56 -24.04
C MET A 237 -1.40 18.10 -24.32
N LEU A 238 -1.27 17.74 -25.59
CA LEU A 238 -1.02 16.37 -26.02
C LEU A 238 0.40 15.94 -25.65
N ARG A 239 1.41 16.78 -25.83
CA ARG A 239 2.80 16.34 -25.70
C ARG A 239 3.21 15.91 -24.29
N PRO A 240 2.89 16.67 -23.22
CA PRO A 240 3.18 16.20 -21.86
C PRO A 240 2.49 14.87 -21.57
N ALA A 241 1.23 14.69 -21.99
CA ALA A 241 0.50 13.43 -21.80
C ALA A 241 1.11 12.24 -22.58
N MET A 242 1.61 12.49 -23.80
CA MET A 242 2.34 11.47 -24.56
C MET A 242 3.61 11.02 -23.84
N TYR A 243 4.43 11.98 -23.40
CA TYR A 243 5.68 11.68 -22.72
C TYR A 243 5.45 11.08 -21.33
N GLU A 244 4.42 11.52 -20.61
CA GLU A 244 4.05 10.94 -19.33
C GLU A 244 3.58 9.49 -19.47
N SER A 245 2.74 9.20 -20.47
CA SER A 245 2.30 7.81 -20.72
C SER A 245 3.45 6.92 -21.19
N TYR A 246 4.38 7.44 -21.99
CA TYR A 246 5.61 6.70 -22.33
C TYR A 246 6.51 6.49 -21.11
N ALA A 247 6.63 7.51 -20.25
CA ALA A 247 7.42 7.42 -19.03
C ALA A 247 6.89 6.29 -18.13
N ARG A 248 5.57 6.28 -17.91
CA ARG A 248 4.85 5.31 -17.08
C ARG A 248 4.96 3.88 -17.59
N ASP A 249 4.70 3.67 -18.89
CA ASP A 249 4.49 2.32 -19.41
C ASP A 249 5.78 1.68 -19.96
N VAL A 250 6.79 2.48 -20.33
CA VAL A 250 8.03 1.99 -20.96
C VAL A 250 9.26 2.36 -20.14
N PHE A 251 9.48 3.66 -19.90
CA PHE A 251 10.71 4.14 -19.27
C PHE A 251 10.90 3.62 -17.84
N TRP A 252 9.89 3.79 -16.97
CA TRP A 252 9.99 3.40 -15.56
C TRP A 252 10.16 1.88 -15.39
N PRO A 253 9.34 1.03 -16.03
CA PRO A 253 9.55 -0.43 -15.99
C PRO A 253 10.93 -0.85 -16.52
N ALA A 254 11.38 -0.26 -17.64
CA ALA A 254 12.68 -0.60 -18.22
C ALA A 254 13.85 -0.14 -17.34
N LEU A 255 13.74 1.03 -16.70
CA LEU A 255 14.73 1.54 -15.75
C LEU A 255 14.85 0.60 -14.54
N LEU A 256 13.71 0.24 -13.94
CA LEU A 256 13.67 -0.68 -12.81
C LEU A 256 14.27 -2.03 -13.20
N LYS A 257 13.88 -2.62 -14.33
CA LYS A 257 14.42 -3.89 -14.82
C LYS A 257 15.94 -3.83 -15.04
N ARG A 258 16.44 -2.78 -15.68
CA ARG A 258 17.88 -2.60 -15.95
C ARG A 258 18.72 -2.48 -14.67
N HIS A 259 18.19 -1.81 -13.66
CA HIS A 259 18.94 -1.51 -12.43
C HIS A 259 18.57 -2.39 -11.24
N ALA A 260 17.65 -3.35 -11.41
CA ALA A 260 17.08 -4.13 -10.33
C ALA A 260 18.12 -4.92 -9.50
N ALA A 261 19.24 -5.29 -10.12
CA ALA A 261 20.35 -5.99 -9.46
C ALA A 261 21.32 -5.05 -8.72
N ASN A 262 21.24 -3.73 -8.94
CA ASN A 262 22.14 -2.76 -8.33
C ASN A 262 21.83 -2.62 -6.84
N ILE A 263 22.89 -2.57 -6.02
CA ILE A 263 22.76 -2.36 -4.58
C ILE A 263 22.09 -1.02 -4.29
N GLU A 264 22.55 0.02 -4.99
CA GLU A 264 22.03 1.38 -4.87
C GLU A 264 21.10 1.73 -6.04
N PRO A 265 20.02 2.50 -5.81
CA PRO A 265 19.15 2.98 -6.88
C PRO A 265 19.91 3.93 -7.82
N PRO A 266 19.55 3.98 -9.12
CA PRO A 266 20.23 4.81 -10.11
C PRO A 266 19.87 6.30 -10.00
N ASP A 267 20.54 7.13 -10.81
CA ASP A 267 20.15 8.53 -11.07
C ASP A 267 18.93 8.58 -12.01
N ALA A 268 17.77 8.25 -11.44
CA ALA A 268 16.52 8.09 -12.17
C ALA A 268 16.01 9.38 -12.81
N MET A 269 16.15 10.52 -12.12
CA MET A 269 15.64 11.82 -12.59
C MET A 269 16.52 12.37 -13.71
N SER A 270 17.83 12.21 -13.62
CA SER A 270 18.74 12.49 -14.75
C SER A 270 18.36 11.70 -16.01
N GLN A 271 18.08 10.40 -15.85
CA GLN A 271 17.67 9.55 -16.98
C GLN A 271 16.27 9.87 -17.52
N HIS A 272 15.32 10.18 -16.62
CA HIS A 272 13.97 10.62 -17.01
C HIS A 272 14.03 11.90 -17.82
N ARG A 273 14.87 12.84 -17.38
CA ARG A 273 15.12 14.09 -18.08
C ARG A 273 15.72 13.87 -19.48
N SER A 274 16.71 12.98 -19.59
CA SER A 274 17.31 12.59 -20.87
C SER A 274 16.26 12.01 -21.83
N MET A 275 15.34 11.19 -21.32
CA MET A 275 14.21 10.66 -22.09
C MET A 275 13.27 11.78 -22.56
N CYS A 276 12.86 12.70 -21.68
CA CYS A 276 12.04 13.85 -22.04
C CYS A 276 12.69 14.74 -23.10
N ARG A 277 14.03 14.87 -23.04
CA ARG A 277 14.84 15.64 -23.99
C ARG A 277 15.15 14.90 -25.30
N SER A 278 14.61 13.69 -25.47
CA SER A 278 14.83 12.85 -26.66
C SER A 278 13.51 12.62 -27.40
N ALA A 279 13.56 12.52 -28.74
CA ALA A 279 12.37 12.08 -29.46
C ALA A 279 12.07 10.62 -29.15
N LEU A 280 10.79 10.32 -28.96
CA LEU A 280 10.31 8.95 -28.81
C LEU A 280 10.48 8.19 -30.14
N PRO A 281 10.65 6.85 -30.10
CA PRO A 281 10.62 6.04 -31.31
C PRO A 281 9.33 6.30 -32.10
N ALA A 282 9.40 6.43 -33.42
CA ALA A 282 8.28 6.90 -34.26
C ALA A 282 6.96 6.15 -34.00
N GLN A 283 7.03 4.82 -33.88
CA GLN A 283 5.87 3.98 -33.60
C GLN A 283 5.29 4.22 -32.19
N GLU A 284 6.14 4.41 -31.18
CA GLU A 284 5.69 4.78 -29.83
C GLU A 284 5.11 6.19 -29.83
N SER A 285 5.74 7.14 -30.51
CA SER A 285 5.20 8.50 -30.65
C SER A 285 3.76 8.48 -31.19
N LEU A 286 3.49 7.75 -32.26
CA LEU A 286 2.13 7.65 -32.81
C LEU A 286 1.15 7.01 -31.82
N ARG A 287 1.54 5.91 -31.18
CA ARG A 287 0.71 5.21 -30.19
C ARG A 287 0.33 6.09 -29.01
N ARG A 288 1.31 6.80 -28.47
CA ARG A 288 1.13 7.73 -27.34
C ARG A 288 0.31 8.94 -27.75
N MET A 289 0.47 9.43 -28.99
CA MET A 289 -0.34 10.50 -29.57
C MET A 289 -1.81 10.12 -29.62
N ASN A 290 -2.12 8.96 -30.21
CA ASN A 290 -3.48 8.47 -30.34
C ASN A 290 -4.15 8.33 -28.97
N ARG A 291 -3.41 7.82 -27.97
CA ARG A 291 -3.90 7.71 -26.59
C ARG A 291 -4.18 9.07 -25.97
N ALA A 292 -3.27 10.03 -26.09
CA ALA A 292 -3.46 11.39 -25.57
C ALA A 292 -4.63 12.10 -26.27
N ALA A 293 -4.75 11.97 -27.60
CA ALA A 293 -5.84 12.55 -28.36
C ALA A 293 -7.20 11.98 -27.95
N ALA A 294 -7.29 10.67 -27.73
CA ALA A 294 -8.49 10.03 -27.20
C ALA A 294 -8.83 10.50 -25.76
N GLU A 295 -7.83 10.72 -24.90
CA GLU A 295 -8.03 11.25 -23.54
C GLU A 295 -8.59 12.68 -23.54
N PHE A 296 -8.14 13.51 -24.49
CA PHE A 296 -8.58 14.90 -24.62
C PHE A 296 -9.74 15.10 -25.61
N GLU A 297 -10.29 14.03 -26.18
CA GLU A 297 -11.34 14.04 -27.21
C GLU A 297 -10.97 14.95 -28.40
N ARG A 298 -9.77 14.76 -28.96
CA ARG A 298 -9.25 15.53 -30.11
C ARG A 298 -8.96 14.62 -31.29
N ASP A 299 -9.11 15.18 -32.49
CA ASP A 299 -8.66 14.53 -33.72
C ASP A 299 -7.14 14.69 -33.88
N VAL A 300 -6.51 13.63 -34.38
CA VAL A 300 -5.07 13.58 -34.65
C VAL A 300 -4.81 14.13 -36.05
N ASP A 301 -4.74 15.45 -36.21
CA ASP A 301 -4.40 16.06 -37.50
C ASP A 301 -2.87 16.07 -37.78
N GLY A 302 -2.09 15.25 -37.07
CA GLY A 302 -0.62 15.21 -37.20
C GLY A 302 0.08 16.49 -36.69
N SER A 303 -0.66 17.49 -36.22
CA SER A 303 -0.16 18.80 -35.77
C SER A 303 0.76 18.75 -34.54
N ALA A 304 0.80 17.63 -33.83
CA ALA A 304 1.69 17.41 -32.70
C ALA A 304 2.93 16.55 -33.06
N HIS A 305 3.14 16.21 -34.34
CA HIS A 305 4.45 15.75 -34.80
C HIS A 305 5.44 16.92 -34.73
N VAL A 306 6.46 16.74 -33.89
CA VAL A 306 7.54 17.69 -33.74
C VAL A 306 8.55 17.48 -34.85
N ASP A 307 8.77 18.51 -35.66
CA ASP A 307 9.98 18.58 -36.47
C ASP A 307 11.18 18.78 -35.55
N ARG A 308 12.02 17.73 -35.46
CA ARG A 308 13.13 17.66 -34.52
C ARG A 308 14.22 18.69 -34.82
N GLU A 309 14.31 19.20 -36.03
CA GLU A 309 15.33 20.20 -36.40
C GLU A 309 15.07 21.58 -35.77
N THR A 310 13.83 21.85 -35.35
CA THR A 310 13.40 23.15 -34.82
C THR A 310 13.01 23.10 -33.33
N TRP A 311 13.04 21.92 -32.72
CA TRP A 311 12.59 21.74 -31.33
C TRP A 311 13.62 22.22 -30.31
N ILE A 312 13.24 23.27 -29.58
CA ILE A 312 14.03 23.84 -28.48
C ILE A 312 13.19 23.71 -27.20
N PRO A 313 13.62 22.90 -26.22
CA PRO A 313 12.92 22.77 -24.94
C PRO A 313 12.79 24.11 -24.21
N ALA A 314 11.63 24.35 -23.60
CA ALA A 314 11.39 25.53 -22.78
C ALA A 314 12.30 25.57 -21.54
N SER A 315 12.87 24.44 -21.13
CA SER A 315 13.88 24.37 -20.07
C SER A 315 15.16 25.15 -20.42
N GLU A 316 15.42 25.47 -21.69
CA GLU A 316 16.53 26.37 -22.08
C GLU A 316 16.34 27.81 -21.57
N THR A 317 15.12 28.17 -21.13
CA THR A 317 14.88 29.45 -20.42
C THR A 317 15.45 29.46 -18.99
N LEU A 318 15.81 28.29 -18.45
CA LEU A 318 16.52 28.17 -17.17
C LEU A 318 18.03 28.23 -17.38
N ALA A 319 18.73 28.94 -16.49
CA ALA A 319 20.19 28.95 -16.50
C ALA A 319 20.76 27.52 -16.39
N PRO A 320 21.77 27.14 -17.19
CA PRO A 320 22.33 25.78 -17.19
C PRO A 320 22.77 25.28 -15.81
N ALA A 321 23.35 26.18 -14.99
CA ALA A 321 23.74 25.87 -13.62
C ALA A 321 22.54 25.50 -12.73
N LEU A 322 21.42 26.20 -12.88
CA LEU A 322 20.18 25.92 -12.14
C LEU A 322 19.58 24.57 -12.57
N GLN A 323 19.57 24.29 -13.88
CA GLN A 323 19.10 22.99 -14.40
C GLN A 323 19.89 21.82 -13.79
N ALA A 324 21.22 21.95 -13.70
CA ALA A 324 22.09 20.92 -13.11
C ALA A 324 21.81 20.74 -11.60
N VAL A 325 21.64 21.84 -10.86
CA VAL A 325 21.32 21.80 -9.42
C VAL A 325 19.96 21.13 -9.17
N LEU A 326 18.92 21.50 -9.92
CA LEU A 326 17.58 20.93 -9.80
C LEU A 326 17.60 19.42 -10.10
N THR A 327 18.23 19.02 -11.20
CA THR A 327 18.31 17.61 -11.60
C THR A 327 18.97 16.77 -10.51
N ARG A 328 20.13 17.22 -9.99
CA ARG A 328 20.84 16.53 -8.90
C ARG A 328 20.02 16.47 -7.62
N ALA A 329 19.34 17.56 -7.25
CA ALA A 329 18.50 17.60 -6.07
C ALA A 329 17.34 16.59 -6.16
N PHE A 330 16.72 16.46 -7.34
CA PHE A 330 15.66 15.47 -7.55
C PHE A 330 16.18 14.03 -7.58
N ASP A 331 17.36 13.76 -8.13
CA ASP A 331 17.98 12.43 -8.04
C ASP A 331 18.23 12.03 -6.58
N LEU A 332 18.76 12.94 -5.77
CA LEU A 332 18.99 12.70 -4.34
C LEU A 332 17.67 12.47 -3.60
N ALA A 333 16.66 13.31 -3.86
CA ALA A 333 15.34 13.16 -3.23
C ALA A 333 14.65 11.84 -3.63
N TRP A 334 14.72 11.46 -4.90
CA TRP A 334 14.17 10.20 -5.39
C TRP A 334 14.88 9.00 -4.78
N ARG A 335 16.22 8.99 -4.75
CA ARG A 335 17.02 7.93 -4.10
C ARG A 335 16.69 7.79 -2.62
N ALA A 336 16.60 8.91 -1.89
CA ALA A 336 16.22 8.89 -0.49
C ALA A 336 14.80 8.33 -0.29
N GLY A 337 13.85 8.69 -1.16
CA GLY A 337 12.47 8.22 -1.10
C GLY A 337 12.30 6.73 -1.45
N ILE A 338 13.08 6.21 -2.41
CA ILE A 338 12.94 4.83 -2.87
C ILE A 338 13.77 3.82 -2.09
N THR A 339 14.81 4.24 -1.36
CA THR A 339 15.71 3.34 -0.60
C THR A 339 14.97 2.22 0.16
N PRO A 340 13.90 2.48 0.95
CA PRO A 340 13.17 1.41 1.64
C PRO A 340 12.48 0.42 0.69
N GLY A 341 11.88 0.93 -0.40
CA GLY A 341 11.22 0.10 -1.41
C GLY A 341 12.21 -0.63 -2.33
N TRP A 342 13.43 -0.09 -2.51
CA TRP A 342 14.46 -0.68 -3.34
C TRP A 342 14.99 -1.99 -2.76
N ALA A 343 15.21 -2.03 -1.44
CA ALA A 343 15.56 -3.26 -0.75
C ALA A 343 14.46 -4.33 -0.92
N GLN A 344 13.18 -3.94 -0.78
CA GLN A 344 12.05 -4.85 -0.97
C GLN A 344 11.94 -5.38 -2.40
N LEU A 345 12.19 -4.52 -3.40
CA LEU A 345 12.23 -4.91 -4.82
C LEU A 345 13.32 -5.96 -5.05
N ARG A 346 14.52 -5.73 -4.53
CA ARG A 346 15.64 -6.68 -4.63
C ARG A 346 15.31 -8.01 -3.96
N ASP A 347 14.72 -7.98 -2.77
CA ASP A 347 14.29 -9.18 -2.07
C ASP A 347 13.19 -9.93 -2.85
N ALA A 348 12.28 -9.21 -3.51
CA ALA A 348 11.26 -9.81 -4.36
C ALA A 348 11.88 -10.53 -5.57
N ILE A 349 12.86 -9.91 -6.23
CA ILE A 349 13.57 -10.52 -7.36
C ILE A 349 14.36 -11.76 -6.92
N ALA A 350 15.03 -11.69 -5.77
CA ALA A 350 15.72 -12.85 -5.20
C ALA A 350 14.75 -13.99 -4.88
N ARG A 351 13.54 -13.68 -4.39
CA ARG A 351 12.48 -14.68 -4.18
C ARG A 351 11.97 -15.29 -5.48
N SER A 352 11.67 -14.49 -6.50
CA SER A 352 11.26 -15.01 -7.82
C SER A 352 12.34 -15.93 -8.42
N ALA A 353 13.62 -15.57 -8.28
CA ALA A 353 14.72 -16.41 -8.76
C ALA A 353 14.82 -17.75 -7.99
N ALA A 354 14.63 -17.73 -6.67
CA ALA A 354 14.60 -18.94 -5.86
C ALA A 354 13.39 -19.83 -6.17
N GLU A 355 12.21 -19.23 -6.38
CA GLU A 355 11.00 -19.93 -6.82
C GLU A 355 11.23 -20.61 -8.17
N PHE A 356 11.80 -19.89 -9.14
CA PHE A 356 12.12 -20.45 -10.45
C PHE A 356 13.05 -21.67 -10.33
N ALA A 357 14.11 -21.57 -9.53
CA ALA A 357 15.02 -22.70 -9.29
C ALA A 357 14.32 -23.91 -8.65
N SER A 358 13.37 -23.67 -7.74
CA SER A 358 12.56 -24.73 -7.12
C SER A 358 11.65 -25.43 -8.13
N ILE A 359 11.00 -24.67 -9.02
CA ILE A 359 10.12 -25.23 -10.05
C ILE A 359 10.93 -26.02 -11.08
N GLU A 360 12.09 -25.52 -11.50
CA GLU A 360 13.00 -26.25 -12.40
C GLU A 360 13.47 -27.58 -11.77
N HIS A 361 13.75 -27.59 -10.46
CA HIS A 361 14.11 -28.82 -9.76
C HIS A 361 12.94 -29.82 -9.71
N ALA A 362 11.72 -29.35 -9.48
CA ALA A 362 10.52 -30.19 -9.52
C ALA A 362 10.27 -30.76 -10.93
N ALA A 363 10.47 -29.96 -11.98
CA ALA A 363 10.35 -30.38 -13.37
C ALA A 363 11.36 -31.49 -13.74
N ALA A 364 12.56 -31.44 -13.16
CA ALA A 364 13.57 -32.49 -13.33
C ALA A 364 13.20 -33.79 -12.59
N ALA A 365 12.43 -33.70 -11.50
CA ALA A 365 12.02 -34.86 -10.70
C ALA A 365 10.74 -35.55 -11.23
N GLY A 366 9.93 -34.87 -12.04
CA GLY A 366 8.70 -35.42 -12.63
C GLY A 366 7.85 -34.36 -13.34
N PRO A 367 6.68 -34.76 -13.87
CA PRO A 367 5.79 -33.82 -14.56
C PRO A 367 5.22 -32.76 -13.60
N LEU A 368 5.30 -31.50 -14.02
CA LEU A 368 4.70 -30.36 -13.32
C LEU A 368 3.17 -30.38 -13.43
N THR A 369 2.51 -29.78 -12.45
CA THR A 369 1.08 -29.44 -12.55
C THR A 369 0.86 -28.28 -13.51
N ASP A 370 -0.36 -28.16 -14.08
CA ASP A 370 -0.71 -27.03 -14.96
C ASP A 370 -0.44 -25.65 -14.34
N HIS A 371 -0.63 -25.52 -13.03
CA HIS A 371 -0.35 -24.29 -12.29
C HIS A 371 1.16 -24.01 -12.20
N GLU A 372 1.97 -25.03 -11.89
CA GLU A 372 3.43 -24.89 -11.81
C GLU A 372 4.04 -24.57 -13.18
N GLU A 373 3.54 -25.16 -14.27
CA GLU A 373 4.03 -24.84 -15.62
C GLU A 373 3.65 -23.42 -16.03
N VAL A 374 2.42 -22.96 -15.76
CA VAL A 374 2.05 -21.56 -16.02
C VAL A 374 2.92 -20.61 -15.21
N ARG A 375 3.13 -20.89 -13.92
CA ARG A 375 4.01 -20.08 -13.07
C ARG A 375 5.46 -20.08 -13.55
N ARG A 376 5.96 -21.22 -14.04
CA ARG A 376 7.28 -21.35 -14.67
C ARG A 376 7.41 -20.40 -15.87
N LEU A 377 6.41 -20.38 -16.74
CA LEU A 377 6.38 -19.49 -17.92
C LEU A 377 6.32 -18.01 -17.53
N GLU A 378 5.55 -17.66 -16.48
CA GLU A 378 5.52 -16.29 -15.94
C GLU A 378 6.90 -15.85 -15.43
N LEU A 379 7.61 -16.73 -14.71
CA LEU A 379 8.95 -16.44 -14.22
C LEU A 379 9.98 -16.30 -15.36
N ILE A 380 9.81 -17.05 -16.46
CA ILE A 380 10.61 -16.86 -17.68
C ILE A 380 10.30 -15.50 -18.32
N GLU A 381 9.04 -15.10 -18.38
CA GLU A 381 8.65 -13.77 -18.87
C GLU A 381 9.23 -12.63 -18.02
N GLU A 382 9.12 -12.74 -16.69
CA GLU A 382 9.67 -11.77 -15.74
C GLU A 382 11.19 -11.58 -15.95
N ARG A 383 11.93 -12.70 -16.07
CA ARG A 383 13.39 -12.71 -16.21
C ARG A 383 13.82 -12.28 -17.61
N ASP A 384 13.37 -12.99 -18.63
CA ASP A 384 13.91 -12.95 -20.00
C ASP A 384 13.06 -12.09 -20.95
N GLY A 385 11.83 -11.75 -20.56
CA GLY A 385 10.91 -10.89 -21.32
C GLY A 385 9.87 -11.66 -22.14
N ALA A 386 8.86 -10.93 -22.60
CA ALA A 386 7.73 -11.46 -23.37
C ALA A 386 8.16 -12.12 -24.69
N ALA A 387 9.14 -11.56 -25.41
CA ALA A 387 9.69 -12.14 -26.64
C ALA A 387 10.14 -13.59 -26.48
N VAL A 388 10.75 -13.94 -25.34
CA VAL A 388 11.24 -15.30 -25.06
C VAL A 388 10.11 -16.20 -24.56
N ALA A 389 9.22 -15.67 -23.73
CA ALA A 389 8.14 -16.44 -23.12
C ALA A 389 6.97 -16.76 -24.09
N LEU A 390 6.65 -15.85 -25.02
CA LEU A 390 5.51 -15.98 -25.93
C LEU A 390 5.48 -17.29 -26.74
N PRO A 391 6.57 -17.77 -27.38
CA PRO A 391 6.54 -19.06 -28.06
C PRO A 391 6.27 -20.22 -27.10
N LEU A 392 6.85 -20.20 -25.90
CA LEU A 392 6.64 -21.24 -24.88
C LEU A 392 5.19 -21.26 -24.37
N TYR A 393 4.59 -20.08 -24.17
CA TYR A 393 3.18 -19.95 -23.85
C TYR A 393 2.28 -20.54 -24.94
N ARG A 394 2.58 -20.30 -26.22
CA ARG A 394 1.82 -20.86 -27.35
C ARG A 394 1.91 -22.38 -27.42
N GLU A 395 3.09 -22.95 -27.19
CA GLU A 395 3.30 -24.41 -27.13
C GLU A 395 2.50 -25.05 -25.98
N TRP A 396 2.42 -24.37 -24.85
CA TRP A 396 1.59 -24.81 -23.73
C TRP A 396 0.10 -24.72 -24.06
N LEU A 397 -0.36 -23.58 -24.61
CA LEU A 397 -1.76 -23.36 -24.95
C LEU A 397 -2.28 -24.33 -26.02
N ALA A 398 -1.43 -24.74 -26.97
CA ALA A 398 -1.78 -25.75 -27.97
C ALA A 398 -2.17 -27.10 -27.35
N ARG A 399 -1.59 -27.44 -26.19
CA ARG A 399 -1.89 -28.67 -25.44
C ARG A 399 -3.00 -28.46 -24.39
N HIS A 400 -3.18 -27.23 -23.91
CA HIS A 400 -4.11 -26.89 -22.83
C HIS A 400 -5.02 -25.70 -23.22
N PRO A 401 -5.89 -25.84 -24.24
CA PRO A 401 -6.65 -24.71 -24.80
C PRO A 401 -7.71 -24.11 -23.87
N SER A 402 -8.10 -24.84 -22.81
CA SER A 402 -9.06 -24.39 -21.80
C SER A 402 -8.41 -23.70 -20.60
N ASN A 403 -7.08 -23.53 -20.57
CA ASN A 403 -6.39 -22.87 -19.47
C ASN A 403 -6.51 -21.35 -19.60
N ALA A 404 -7.48 -20.76 -18.89
CA ALA A 404 -7.77 -19.32 -18.93
C ALA A 404 -6.56 -18.46 -18.52
N ALA A 405 -5.85 -18.86 -17.46
CA ALA A 405 -4.69 -18.12 -16.95
C ALA A 405 -3.57 -18.09 -17.99
N ALA A 406 -3.24 -19.24 -18.58
CA ALA A 406 -2.26 -19.32 -19.65
C ALA A 406 -2.69 -18.49 -20.88
N THR A 407 -3.96 -18.57 -21.27
CA THR A 407 -4.50 -17.81 -22.41
C THR A 407 -4.38 -16.31 -22.17
N PHE A 408 -4.72 -15.85 -20.96
CA PHE A 408 -4.58 -14.46 -20.53
C PHE A 408 -3.13 -13.99 -20.61
N ARG A 409 -2.19 -14.73 -19.98
CA ARG A 409 -0.75 -14.41 -20.00
C ARG A 409 -0.19 -14.40 -21.42
N THR A 410 -0.60 -15.35 -22.26
CA THR A 410 -0.22 -15.38 -23.69
C THR A 410 -0.71 -14.12 -24.40
N GLY A 411 -1.94 -13.68 -24.14
CA GLY A 411 -2.49 -12.44 -24.68
C GLY A 411 -1.71 -11.19 -24.24
N CYS A 412 -1.32 -11.10 -22.98
CA CYS A 412 -0.49 -10.01 -22.45
C CYS A 412 0.92 -9.98 -23.08
N ALA A 413 1.57 -11.13 -23.18
CA ALA A 413 2.87 -11.26 -23.84
C ALA A 413 2.75 -10.91 -25.34
N ALA A 414 1.70 -11.38 -26.01
CA ALA A 414 1.38 -11.06 -27.40
C ALA A 414 1.12 -9.57 -27.60
N LEU A 415 0.45 -8.87 -26.68
CA LEU A 415 0.29 -7.41 -26.72
C LEU A 415 1.64 -6.69 -26.62
N THR A 416 2.50 -7.13 -25.71
CA THR A 416 3.84 -6.56 -25.51
C THR A 416 4.68 -6.69 -26.77
N GLU A 417 4.65 -7.87 -27.39
CA GLU A 417 5.33 -8.16 -28.66
C GLU A 417 4.57 -7.69 -29.91
N ARG A 418 3.40 -7.06 -29.71
CA ARG A 418 2.52 -6.53 -30.76
C ARG A 418 2.14 -7.58 -31.82
N ALA A 419 1.89 -8.80 -31.39
CA ALA A 419 1.41 -9.87 -32.24
C ALA A 419 -0.06 -9.65 -32.66
N PRO A 420 -0.44 -9.99 -33.91
CA PRO A 420 -1.75 -9.68 -34.46
C PRO A 420 -2.91 -10.42 -33.79
N ASP A 421 -2.63 -11.56 -33.14
CA ASP A 421 -3.58 -12.42 -32.43
C ASP A 421 -3.82 -11.99 -30.98
N ALA A 422 -3.09 -10.98 -30.47
CA ALA A 422 -3.12 -10.58 -29.06
C ALA A 422 -4.53 -10.28 -28.53
N LEU A 423 -5.34 -9.53 -29.29
CA LEU A 423 -6.69 -9.18 -28.90
C LEU A 423 -7.59 -10.42 -28.82
N ALA A 424 -7.49 -11.31 -29.82
CA ALA A 424 -8.28 -12.55 -29.84
C ALA A 424 -7.93 -13.47 -28.66
N LEU A 425 -6.66 -13.53 -28.26
CA LEU A 425 -6.22 -14.27 -27.07
C LEU A 425 -6.86 -13.71 -25.79
N LEU A 426 -6.88 -12.38 -25.62
CA LEU A 426 -7.51 -11.74 -24.47
C LEU A 426 -9.04 -11.93 -24.47
N GLU A 427 -9.67 -11.91 -25.64
CA GLU A 427 -11.10 -12.21 -25.78
C GLU A 427 -11.42 -13.64 -25.38
N ASN A 428 -10.60 -14.59 -25.82
CA ASN A 428 -10.74 -15.99 -25.44
C ASN A 428 -10.55 -16.17 -23.92
N ALA A 429 -9.53 -15.53 -23.33
CA ALA A 429 -9.28 -15.63 -21.89
C ALA A 429 -10.49 -15.20 -21.04
N MET A 430 -11.13 -14.07 -21.39
CA MET A 430 -12.33 -13.61 -20.68
C MET A 430 -13.60 -14.42 -20.99
N ALA A 431 -13.62 -15.17 -22.09
CA ALA A 431 -14.69 -16.11 -22.41
C ALA A 431 -14.57 -17.41 -21.59
N ILE A 432 -13.33 -17.89 -21.39
CA ILE A 432 -13.06 -19.07 -20.56
C ILE A 432 -13.29 -18.75 -19.08
N ASP A 433 -12.77 -17.62 -18.59
CA ASP A 433 -12.91 -17.21 -17.19
C ASP A 433 -13.32 -15.73 -17.06
N PRO A 434 -14.55 -15.45 -16.58
CA PRO A 434 -15.06 -14.10 -16.41
C PRO A 434 -14.24 -13.19 -15.48
N ARG A 435 -13.37 -13.74 -14.60
CA ARG A 435 -12.49 -12.92 -13.75
C ARG A 435 -11.57 -12.00 -14.54
N TYR A 436 -11.13 -12.44 -15.71
CA TYR A 436 -10.24 -11.65 -16.57
C TYR A 436 -10.98 -10.57 -17.36
N ARG A 437 -12.32 -10.52 -17.33
CA ARG A 437 -13.11 -9.60 -18.16
C ARG A 437 -12.73 -8.13 -17.94
N THR A 438 -12.56 -7.70 -16.69
CA THR A 438 -12.18 -6.33 -16.36
C THR A 438 -10.80 -5.97 -16.91
N GLU A 439 -9.83 -6.87 -16.74
CA GLU A 439 -8.45 -6.64 -17.16
C GLU A 439 -8.30 -6.74 -18.69
N CYS A 440 -8.83 -7.81 -19.30
CA CYS A 440 -8.84 -7.99 -20.76
C CYS A 440 -9.53 -6.83 -21.48
N CYS A 441 -10.72 -6.40 -21.03
CA CYS A 441 -11.41 -5.27 -21.68
C CYS A 441 -10.61 -3.97 -21.56
N GLY A 442 -9.94 -3.74 -20.43
CA GLY A 442 -9.04 -2.60 -20.26
C GLY A 442 -7.87 -2.62 -21.23
N LEU A 443 -7.16 -3.75 -21.29
CA LEU A 443 -6.01 -3.95 -22.18
C LEU A 443 -6.40 -3.81 -23.66
N ILE A 444 -7.51 -4.42 -24.08
CA ILE A 444 -8.01 -4.31 -25.46
C ILE A 444 -8.36 -2.85 -25.77
N ALA A 445 -9.08 -2.16 -24.89
CA ALA A 445 -9.46 -0.77 -25.11
C ALA A 445 -8.24 0.16 -25.20
N ASP A 446 -7.22 -0.07 -24.38
CA ASP A 446 -5.97 0.71 -24.41
C ASP A 446 -5.15 0.44 -25.68
N GLU A 447 -5.12 -0.81 -26.16
CA GLU A 447 -4.44 -1.16 -27.41
C GLU A 447 -5.16 -0.56 -28.63
N LEU A 448 -6.50 -0.67 -28.69
CA LEU A 448 -7.30 -0.05 -29.76
C LEU A 448 -7.10 1.47 -29.79
N ARG A 449 -7.01 2.12 -28.63
CA ARG A 449 -6.63 3.53 -28.53
C ARG A 449 -5.26 3.83 -29.08
N ALA A 450 -4.26 3.04 -28.70
CA ALA A 450 -2.91 3.22 -29.22
C ALA A 450 -2.88 3.10 -30.76
N GLN A 451 -3.78 2.31 -31.35
CA GLN A 451 -3.97 2.17 -32.79
C GLN A 451 -4.85 3.27 -33.43
N GLY A 452 -5.37 4.23 -32.66
CA GLY A 452 -6.26 5.30 -33.16
C GLY A 452 -7.71 4.85 -33.38
N ARG A 453 -8.10 3.67 -32.89
CA ARG A 453 -9.42 3.04 -33.09
C ARG A 453 -10.34 3.30 -31.89
N GLU A 454 -10.55 4.57 -31.52
CA GLU A 454 -11.31 4.95 -30.31
C GLU A 454 -12.76 4.46 -30.34
N SER A 455 -13.43 4.50 -31.50
CA SER A 455 -14.81 4.03 -31.66
C SER A 455 -14.97 2.55 -31.29
N GLU A 456 -13.98 1.71 -31.62
CA GLU A 456 -13.94 0.29 -31.28
C GLU A 456 -13.53 0.06 -29.82
N ALA A 457 -12.75 0.97 -29.22
CA ALA A 457 -12.32 0.88 -27.82
C ALA A 457 -13.46 1.18 -26.83
N GLN A 458 -14.44 2.00 -27.20
CA GLN A 458 -15.55 2.44 -26.34
C GLN A 458 -16.44 1.29 -25.82
N PRO A 459 -16.89 0.33 -26.65
CA PRO A 459 -17.59 -0.87 -26.18
C PRO A 459 -16.83 -1.65 -25.11
N TYR A 460 -15.51 -1.83 -25.27
CA TYR A 460 -14.70 -2.54 -24.26
C TYR A 460 -14.55 -1.73 -22.97
N ARG A 461 -14.42 -0.39 -23.03
CA ARG A 461 -14.46 0.45 -21.82
C ARG A 461 -15.77 0.29 -21.04
N LYS A 462 -16.91 0.27 -21.76
CA LYS A 462 -18.22 0.05 -21.13
C LYS A 462 -18.29 -1.33 -20.46
N ARG A 463 -17.88 -2.38 -21.18
CA ARG A 463 -17.81 -3.75 -20.65
C ARG A 463 -16.86 -3.88 -19.46
N GLN A 464 -15.73 -3.17 -19.46
CA GLN A 464 -14.80 -3.10 -18.34
C GLN A 464 -15.47 -2.54 -17.09
N GLY A 465 -16.22 -1.43 -17.22
CA GLY A 465 -16.95 -0.82 -16.11
C GLY A 465 -18.03 -1.75 -15.53
N GLU A 466 -18.80 -2.40 -16.39
CA GLU A 466 -19.79 -3.41 -15.99
C GLU A 466 -19.12 -4.60 -15.28
N ALA A 467 -18.03 -5.12 -15.84
CA ALA A 467 -17.26 -6.22 -15.26
C ALA A 467 -16.62 -5.87 -13.92
N LEU A 468 -16.17 -4.61 -13.73
CA LEU A 468 -15.65 -4.14 -12.45
C LEU A 468 -16.72 -4.20 -11.35
N VAL A 469 -17.94 -3.76 -11.66
CA VAL A 469 -19.07 -3.83 -10.72
C VAL A 469 -19.41 -5.28 -10.37
N GLU A 470 -19.44 -6.18 -11.36
CA GLU A 470 -19.63 -7.62 -11.14
C GLU A 470 -18.53 -8.20 -10.24
N LEU A 471 -17.27 -7.89 -10.53
CA LEU A 471 -16.12 -8.35 -9.76
C LEU A 471 -16.15 -7.85 -8.32
N GLU A 472 -16.44 -6.56 -8.10
CA GLU A 472 -16.58 -5.98 -6.76
C GLU A 472 -17.71 -6.64 -5.97
N ALA A 473 -18.87 -6.87 -6.60
CA ALA A 473 -19.97 -7.60 -5.97
C ALA A 473 -19.55 -9.02 -5.59
N ALA A 474 -18.81 -9.71 -6.47
CA ALA A 474 -18.33 -11.07 -6.26
C ALA A 474 -17.26 -11.15 -5.16
N LEU A 475 -16.37 -10.15 -5.05
CA LEU A 475 -15.39 -10.04 -3.97
C LEU A 475 -16.08 -9.75 -2.63
N LYS A 476 -17.09 -8.87 -2.62
CA LYS A 476 -17.85 -8.53 -1.42
C LYS A 476 -18.66 -9.71 -0.89
N GLU A 477 -19.34 -10.45 -1.78
CA GLU A 477 -20.03 -11.69 -1.42
C GLU A 477 -19.07 -12.67 -0.75
N ARG A 478 -17.93 -12.94 -1.39
CA ARG A 478 -16.94 -13.90 -0.88
C ARG A 478 -16.32 -13.44 0.44
N ALA A 479 -15.98 -12.17 0.57
CA ALA A 479 -15.35 -11.62 1.76
C ALA A 479 -16.31 -11.52 2.97
N ASP A 480 -17.63 -11.47 2.76
CA ASP A 480 -18.59 -11.29 3.86
C ASP A 480 -18.60 -12.50 4.81
N PRO A 481 -18.14 -12.35 6.07
CA PRO A 481 -18.14 -13.44 7.04
C PRO A 481 -19.53 -13.70 7.65
N LYS A 482 -20.51 -12.82 7.43
CA LYS A 482 -21.84 -12.85 8.07
C LYS A 482 -22.93 -13.51 7.23
N SER A 483 -22.65 -13.89 5.99
CA SER A 483 -23.69 -14.50 5.15
C SER A 483 -24.10 -15.87 5.73
N ASN A 484 -25.39 -16.08 5.91
CA ASN A 484 -25.96 -17.33 6.42
C ASN A 484 -26.09 -18.39 5.30
N VAL A 485 -25.08 -18.45 4.42
CA VAL A 485 -25.08 -19.28 3.21
C VAL A 485 -24.68 -20.71 3.57
N PRO A 486 -25.36 -21.74 3.02
CA PRO A 486 -25.03 -23.13 3.27
C PRO A 486 -23.60 -23.48 2.81
N PHE A 487 -22.95 -24.35 3.57
CA PHE A 487 -21.67 -24.96 3.17
C PHE A 487 -21.94 -26.23 2.37
N LEU A 488 -21.09 -26.45 1.37
CA LEU A 488 -21.04 -27.62 0.51
C LEU A 488 -19.71 -28.37 0.74
N PRO A 489 -19.60 -29.66 0.35
CA PRO A 489 -18.32 -30.35 0.30
C PRO A 489 -17.29 -29.59 -0.55
N HIS A 490 -16.01 -29.61 -0.14
CA HIS A 490 -14.96 -28.79 -0.75
C HIS A 490 -14.67 -29.14 -2.23
N GLY A 491 -14.82 -30.41 -2.62
CA GLY A 491 -14.68 -30.85 -4.02
C GLY A 491 -13.25 -30.81 -4.57
N LEU A 492 -12.25 -30.80 -3.69
CA LEU A 492 -10.83 -30.95 -4.06
C LEU A 492 -10.47 -32.44 -4.15
N SER A 493 -9.51 -32.77 -5.01
CA SER A 493 -8.88 -34.09 -5.07
C SER A 493 -8.00 -34.38 -3.86
N ASP A 494 -7.72 -35.65 -3.58
CA ASP A 494 -6.89 -36.07 -2.45
C ASP A 494 -5.48 -35.46 -2.49
N ARG A 495 -4.90 -35.30 -3.68
CA ARG A 495 -3.59 -34.66 -3.87
C ARG A 495 -3.63 -33.18 -3.47
N GLU A 496 -4.66 -32.45 -3.90
CA GLU A 496 -4.83 -31.03 -3.54
C GLU A 496 -5.08 -30.86 -2.04
N VAL A 497 -5.84 -31.77 -1.43
CA VAL A 497 -6.05 -31.78 0.02
C VAL A 497 -4.73 -32.00 0.77
N GLU A 498 -3.86 -32.91 0.33
CA GLU A 498 -2.56 -33.13 0.99
C GLU A 498 -1.61 -31.93 0.82
N ILE A 499 -1.68 -31.20 -0.30
CA ILE A 499 -0.93 -29.95 -0.49
C ILE A 499 -1.37 -28.91 0.56
N VAL A 500 -2.69 -28.70 0.72
CA VAL A 500 -3.22 -27.80 1.75
C VAL A 500 -2.82 -28.29 3.15
N ALA A 501 -3.00 -29.58 3.43
CA ALA A 501 -2.70 -30.15 4.75
C ALA A 501 -1.22 -30.03 5.12
N THR A 502 -0.32 -30.23 4.16
CA THR A 502 1.14 -30.08 4.34
C THR A 502 1.50 -28.62 4.61
N HIS A 503 0.92 -27.68 3.85
CA HIS A 503 1.11 -26.25 4.09
C HIS A 503 0.67 -25.85 5.49
N ILE A 504 -0.52 -26.27 5.91
CA ILE A 504 -1.05 -25.99 7.25
C ILE A 504 -0.24 -26.67 8.35
N ARG A 505 0.31 -27.87 8.11
CA ARG A 505 1.20 -28.58 9.03
C ARG A 505 2.50 -27.79 9.30
N SER A 506 2.98 -27.00 8.34
CA SER A 506 4.15 -26.13 8.54
C SER A 506 3.89 -25.01 9.57
N LEU A 507 2.63 -24.60 9.69
CA LEU A 507 2.16 -23.55 10.61
C LEU A 507 1.88 -24.15 12.00
N LYS A 508 2.94 -24.33 12.79
CA LYS A 508 2.93 -25.05 14.09
C LYS A 508 1.92 -24.58 15.15
N MET A 509 1.36 -23.37 15.01
CA MET A 509 0.33 -22.81 15.91
C MET A 509 -1.09 -23.31 15.62
N ILE A 510 -1.31 -23.90 14.43
CA ILE A 510 -2.59 -24.48 14.02
C ILE A 510 -2.65 -25.92 14.55
N VAL A 511 -3.73 -26.24 15.27
CA VAL A 511 -3.97 -27.58 15.88
C VAL A 511 -5.06 -28.38 15.17
N GLY A 512 -5.78 -27.75 14.25
CA GLY A 512 -6.68 -28.43 13.33
C GLY A 512 -7.17 -27.50 12.24
N ALA A 513 -7.54 -28.08 11.10
CA ALA A 513 -8.10 -27.35 9.99
C ALA A 513 -9.20 -28.15 9.31
N THR A 514 -10.27 -27.46 8.94
CA THR A 514 -11.43 -28.03 8.26
C THR A 514 -11.70 -27.24 7.00
N LEU A 515 -12.04 -27.94 5.92
CA LEU A 515 -12.29 -27.35 4.62
C LEU A 515 -13.75 -27.54 4.21
N VAL A 516 -14.36 -26.46 3.72
CA VAL A 516 -15.70 -26.44 3.12
C VAL A 516 -15.69 -25.60 1.86
N ARG A 517 -16.65 -25.84 0.97
CA ARG A 517 -16.98 -24.90 -0.10
C ARG A 517 -18.17 -24.05 0.33
N ARG A 518 -18.07 -22.75 0.10
CA ARG A 518 -19.19 -21.82 0.24
C ARG A 518 -19.88 -21.72 -1.12
N GLU A 519 -21.21 -21.78 -1.11
CA GLU A 519 -22.00 -21.49 -2.30
C GLU A 519 -21.92 -19.99 -2.62
N VAL A 520 -21.71 -19.65 -3.89
CA VAL A 520 -21.62 -18.25 -4.35
C VAL A 520 -22.54 -18.05 -5.53
N THR A 521 -23.18 -16.90 -5.56
CA THR A 521 -24.06 -16.49 -6.66
C THR A 521 -23.26 -15.86 -7.80
N GLN A 522 -22.23 -15.08 -7.46
CA GLN A 522 -21.36 -14.42 -8.44
C GLN A 522 -20.17 -15.31 -8.79
N PHE A 523 -20.00 -15.60 -10.09
CA PHE A 523 -19.03 -16.55 -10.65
C PHE A 523 -19.05 -17.94 -9.97
N PRO A 524 -20.15 -18.70 -10.11
CA PRO A 524 -20.31 -20.01 -9.48
C PRO A 524 -19.33 -21.08 -10.02
N SER A 525 -18.74 -20.86 -11.20
CA SER A 525 -17.69 -21.70 -11.76
C SER A 525 -16.40 -21.68 -10.95
N ILE A 526 -16.21 -20.68 -10.07
CA ILE A 526 -15.01 -20.52 -9.25
C ILE A 526 -15.35 -20.87 -7.80
N PRO A 527 -14.90 -22.03 -7.31
CA PRO A 527 -15.22 -22.47 -5.96
C PRO A 527 -14.61 -21.53 -4.92
N CYS A 528 -15.43 -21.10 -3.97
CA CYS A 528 -14.99 -20.35 -2.81
C CYS A 528 -14.75 -21.32 -1.65
N LEU A 529 -13.50 -21.70 -1.40
CA LEU A 529 -13.16 -22.58 -0.29
C LEU A 529 -12.99 -21.77 0.99
N VAL A 530 -13.48 -22.30 2.10
CA VAL A 530 -13.30 -21.71 3.42
C VAL A 530 -12.49 -22.67 4.27
N LEU A 531 -11.32 -22.21 4.68
CA LEU A 531 -10.41 -22.93 5.55
C LEU A 531 -10.64 -22.47 6.99
N ALA A 532 -11.34 -23.30 7.75
CA ALA A 532 -11.60 -23.08 9.16
C ALA A 532 -10.44 -23.64 9.99
N VAL A 533 -9.61 -22.76 10.55
CA VAL A 533 -8.45 -23.14 11.37
C VAL A 533 -8.72 -23.00 12.86
N ARG A 534 -8.30 -24.01 13.61
CA ARG A 534 -8.32 -24.04 15.06
C ARG A 534 -6.89 -23.85 15.57
N PHE A 535 -6.71 -22.86 16.43
CA PHE A 535 -5.42 -22.53 17.03
C PHE A 535 -5.22 -23.24 18.37
N ASP A 536 -3.96 -23.38 18.79
CA ASP A 536 -3.66 -23.71 20.18
C ASP A 536 -4.20 -22.59 21.10
N GLY A 537 -4.98 -22.95 22.12
CA GLY A 537 -5.61 -22.00 23.05
C GLY A 537 -4.59 -21.15 23.82
N TRP A 538 -3.43 -21.73 24.16
CA TRP A 538 -2.39 -21.00 24.86
C TRP A 538 -1.64 -20.03 23.96
N TRP A 539 -1.39 -20.43 22.71
CA TRP A 539 -0.80 -19.52 21.71
C TRP A 539 -1.73 -18.34 21.43
N THR A 540 -3.04 -18.62 21.27
CA THR A 540 -4.07 -17.60 21.03
C THR A 540 -4.15 -16.58 22.16
N PHE A 541 -3.99 -17.02 23.42
CA PHE A 541 -3.97 -16.15 24.59
C PHE A 541 -2.74 -15.21 24.58
N LEU A 542 -1.56 -15.72 24.23
CA LEU A 542 -0.31 -14.95 24.21
C LEU A 542 -0.11 -14.08 22.96
N HIS A 543 -0.70 -14.43 21.82
CA HIS A 543 -0.41 -13.84 20.50
C HIS A 543 -1.68 -13.48 19.73
N SER A 544 -2.71 -12.98 20.42
CA SER A 544 -3.99 -12.60 19.81
C SER A 544 -3.82 -11.63 18.62
N GLU A 545 -2.87 -10.72 18.70
CA GLU A 545 -2.49 -9.76 17.66
C GLU A 545 -1.92 -10.39 16.38
N ARG A 546 -1.46 -11.65 16.42
CA ARG A 546 -0.82 -12.33 15.28
C ARG A 546 -1.76 -13.27 14.53
N ILE A 547 -3.02 -13.38 14.96
CA ILE A 547 -4.00 -14.31 14.36
C ILE A 547 -4.17 -14.02 12.87
N ASP A 548 -4.37 -12.76 12.50
CA ASP A 548 -4.63 -12.38 11.11
C ASP A 548 -3.44 -12.66 10.20
N THR A 549 -2.21 -12.41 10.68
CA THR A 549 -0.99 -12.76 9.94
C THR A 549 -0.91 -14.25 9.64
N VAL A 550 -1.26 -15.10 10.61
CA VAL A 550 -1.26 -16.56 10.42
C VAL A 550 -2.41 -17.00 9.52
N LEU A 551 -3.59 -16.36 9.61
CA LEU A 551 -4.69 -16.62 8.68
C LEU A 551 -4.29 -16.28 7.24
N SER A 552 -3.67 -15.13 7.00
CA SER A 552 -3.15 -14.76 5.68
C SER A 552 -2.11 -15.76 5.18
N ALA A 553 -1.19 -16.22 6.03
CA ALA A 553 -0.23 -17.27 5.66
C ALA A 553 -0.92 -18.60 5.32
N ALA A 554 -1.97 -18.97 6.06
CA ALA A 554 -2.75 -20.19 5.82
C ALA A 554 -3.56 -20.14 4.51
N ALA A 555 -3.94 -18.94 4.04
CA ALA A 555 -4.61 -18.76 2.75
C ALA A 555 -3.68 -18.91 1.55
N ASN A 556 -2.38 -18.67 1.74
CA ASN A 556 -1.38 -18.68 0.68
C ASN A 556 -0.92 -20.11 0.35
N VAL A 557 -1.85 -20.93 -0.15
CA VAL A 557 -1.60 -22.30 -0.60
C VAL A 557 -1.30 -22.28 -2.09
N PRO A 558 -0.34 -23.09 -2.59
CA PRO A 558 -0.03 -23.19 -4.03
C PRO A 558 -1.11 -23.99 -4.78
N LEU A 559 -2.34 -23.48 -4.82
CA LEU A 559 -3.45 -24.05 -5.58
C LEU A 559 -4.22 -22.92 -6.30
N PRO A 560 -4.78 -23.18 -7.51
CA PRO A 560 -5.54 -22.19 -8.27
C PRO A 560 -6.98 -21.99 -7.74
N VAL A 561 -7.17 -22.10 -6.43
CA VAL A 561 -8.48 -21.96 -5.76
C VAL A 561 -8.43 -20.85 -4.72
N GLN A 562 -9.53 -20.12 -4.59
CA GLN A 562 -9.62 -19.09 -3.58
C GLN A 562 -9.91 -19.71 -2.21
N ILE A 563 -8.97 -19.56 -1.27
CA ILE A 563 -9.12 -20.02 0.11
C ILE A 563 -9.34 -18.82 1.03
N LEU A 564 -10.47 -18.80 1.73
CA LEU A 564 -10.79 -17.84 2.77
C LEU A 564 -10.44 -18.42 4.14
N PRO A 565 -9.39 -17.93 4.80
CA PRO A 565 -9.01 -18.42 6.12
C PRO A 565 -9.95 -17.82 7.16
N LYS A 566 -10.42 -18.63 8.11
CA LYS A 566 -11.16 -18.12 9.26
C LYS A 566 -10.89 -18.92 10.51
N LYS A 567 -11.06 -18.30 11.68
CA LYS A 567 -11.09 -19.03 12.95
C LYS A 567 -12.28 -20.00 12.94
N ALA A 568 -12.02 -21.25 13.31
CA ALA A 568 -13.04 -22.28 13.36
C ALA A 568 -14.19 -21.88 14.30
N SER A 569 -15.41 -22.02 13.81
CA SER A 569 -16.65 -21.83 14.56
C SER A 569 -17.50 -23.09 14.52
N ARG A 570 -18.53 -23.15 15.38
CA ARG A 570 -19.43 -24.32 15.45
C ARG A 570 -20.11 -24.63 14.10
N ASN A 571 -20.33 -23.63 13.25
CA ASN A 571 -20.92 -23.81 11.92
C ASN A 571 -19.91 -24.28 10.87
N SER A 572 -18.63 -23.93 10.99
CA SER A 572 -17.60 -24.31 10.01
C SER A 572 -16.91 -25.64 10.30
N SER A 573 -17.27 -26.29 11.39
CA SER A 573 -16.78 -27.61 11.79
C SER A 573 -17.85 -28.69 11.75
N ARG A 574 -19.06 -28.37 11.25
CA ARG A 574 -20.16 -29.30 11.07
C ARG A 574 -20.20 -29.81 9.62
N PRO A 575 -20.73 -31.02 9.38
CA PRO A 575 -20.95 -31.53 8.04
C PRO A 575 -21.66 -30.47 7.18
N PRO A 576 -21.22 -30.25 5.92
CA PRO A 576 -20.32 -31.07 5.11
C PRO A 576 -18.81 -30.76 5.24
N ALA A 577 -18.37 -30.13 6.32
CA ALA A 577 -16.97 -29.82 6.55
C ALA A 577 -16.09 -31.06 6.74
N VAL A 578 -14.96 -31.12 6.04
CA VAL A 578 -13.98 -32.23 6.08
C VAL A 578 -12.75 -31.77 6.85
N GLU A 579 -12.36 -32.51 7.90
CA GLU A 579 -11.14 -32.25 8.67
C GLU A 579 -9.92 -32.73 7.88
N ILE A 580 -9.14 -31.78 7.35
CA ILE A 580 -7.97 -32.05 6.51
C ILE A 580 -6.66 -32.14 7.32
N TYR A 581 -6.68 -31.60 8.54
CA TYR A 581 -5.52 -31.62 9.41
C TYR A 581 -5.96 -31.60 10.87
N ARG A 582 -5.30 -32.44 11.68
CA ARG A 582 -5.40 -32.42 13.13
C ARG A 582 -4.03 -32.68 13.73
N ALA A 583 -3.55 -31.76 14.55
CA ALA A 583 -2.31 -31.97 15.27
C ALA A 583 -2.51 -33.10 16.30
N VAL A 584 -1.54 -34.02 16.37
CA VAL A 584 -1.53 -35.06 17.40
C VAL A 584 -1.49 -34.38 18.78
N PRO A 585 -2.44 -34.66 19.69
CA PRO A 585 -2.49 -33.99 20.97
C PRO A 585 -1.24 -34.34 21.78
N ILE A 586 -0.40 -33.34 22.03
CA ILE A 586 0.71 -33.47 22.98
C ILE A 586 0.09 -33.59 24.37
N GLY A 587 0.28 -34.74 25.01
CA GLY A 587 -0.21 -35.01 26.35
C GLY A 587 0.25 -33.94 27.35
N TRP A 588 -0.59 -33.63 28.33
CA TRP A 588 -0.36 -32.55 29.30
C TRP A 588 1.00 -32.65 30.00
N ARG A 589 1.47 -33.89 30.27
CA ARG A 589 2.80 -34.17 30.86
C ARG A 589 3.95 -33.74 29.96
N ALA A 590 3.85 -33.95 28.65
CA ALA A 590 4.88 -33.55 27.68
C ALA A 590 4.88 -32.03 27.46
N ARG A 591 3.70 -31.40 27.47
CA ARG A 591 3.59 -29.92 27.50
C ARG A 591 4.26 -29.36 28.75
N LEU A 592 3.94 -29.85 29.94
CA LEU A 592 4.56 -29.45 31.20
C LEU A 592 6.08 -29.62 31.19
N ALA A 593 6.60 -30.72 30.64
CA ALA A 593 8.05 -30.92 30.50
C ALA A 593 8.72 -29.90 29.57
N GLY A 594 8.02 -29.39 28.55
CA GLY A 594 8.49 -28.30 27.69
C GLY A 594 8.44 -26.93 28.39
N TRP A 595 7.36 -26.67 29.14
CA TRP A 595 7.19 -25.48 29.97
C TRP A 595 8.24 -25.40 31.08
N ALA A 596 8.51 -26.51 31.77
CA ALA A 596 9.52 -26.62 32.81
C ALA A 596 10.92 -26.29 32.28
N ARG A 597 11.27 -26.77 31.08
CA ARG A 597 12.54 -26.46 30.40
C ARG A 597 12.69 -24.97 30.05
N LYS A 598 11.64 -24.37 29.50
CA LYS A 598 11.63 -22.93 29.18
C LYS A 598 11.68 -22.06 30.44
N ALA A 599 10.96 -22.45 31.49
CA ALA A 599 10.96 -21.77 32.78
C ALA A 599 12.35 -21.79 33.44
N GLN A 600 13.08 -22.90 33.37
CA GLN A 600 14.46 -22.99 33.85
C GLN A 600 15.42 -22.08 33.06
N LEU A 601 15.30 -22.03 31.74
CA LEU A 601 16.10 -21.12 30.89
C LEU A 601 15.85 -19.65 31.27
N VAL A 602 14.59 -19.27 31.51
CA VAL A 602 14.23 -17.92 31.97
C VAL A 602 14.80 -17.64 33.37
N LEU A 603 14.71 -18.59 34.31
CA LEU A 603 15.29 -18.43 35.64
C LEU A 603 16.82 -18.28 35.61
N VAL A 604 17.51 -19.06 34.79
CA VAL A 604 18.97 -18.96 34.62
C VAL A 604 19.35 -17.64 33.94
N ALA A 605 18.67 -17.27 32.86
CA ALA A 605 18.93 -16.00 32.16
C ALA A 605 18.65 -14.79 33.04
N SER A 606 17.55 -14.80 33.80
CA SER A 606 17.22 -13.75 34.77
C SER A 606 18.22 -13.69 35.92
N GLY A 607 18.70 -14.85 36.41
CA GLY A 607 19.75 -14.91 37.43
C GLY A 607 21.08 -14.34 36.94
N ILE A 608 21.50 -14.70 35.72
CA ILE A 608 22.71 -14.14 35.09
C ILE A 608 22.54 -12.63 34.87
N PHE A 609 21.40 -12.20 34.33
CA PHE A 609 21.11 -10.78 34.12
C PHE A 609 21.14 -10.00 35.43
N LEU A 610 20.55 -10.51 36.52
CA LEU A 610 20.60 -9.88 37.84
C LEU A 610 22.02 -9.80 38.40
N VAL A 611 22.83 -10.86 38.27
CA VAL A 611 24.24 -10.86 38.70
C VAL A 611 25.04 -9.81 37.91
N VAL A 612 24.77 -9.67 36.61
CA VAL A 612 25.44 -8.67 35.76
C VAL A 612 24.94 -7.26 36.07
N VAL A 613 23.64 -7.04 36.22
CA VAL A 613 23.08 -5.72 36.52
C VAL A 613 23.48 -5.25 37.93
N GLU A 614 23.27 -6.06 38.96
CA GLU A 614 23.67 -5.72 40.32
C GLU A 614 25.19 -5.62 40.47
N GLY A 615 25.95 -6.46 39.76
CA GLY A 615 27.40 -6.47 39.84
C GLY A 615 28.11 -5.39 39.01
N VAL A 616 27.49 -4.88 37.95
CA VAL A 616 28.12 -3.92 37.03
C VAL A 616 27.49 -2.53 37.13
N LEU A 617 26.16 -2.41 37.25
CA LEU A 617 25.48 -1.10 37.30
C LEU A 617 25.44 -0.48 38.70
N ASN A 618 25.45 -1.29 39.76
CA ASN A 618 25.44 -0.78 41.14
C ASN A 618 26.83 -0.62 41.78
N ARG A 619 27.89 -0.97 41.05
CA ARG A 619 29.29 -0.82 41.48
C ARG A 619 29.65 0.63 41.86
N ASP A 620 29.04 1.59 41.18
CA ASP A 620 29.32 3.02 41.38
C ASP A 620 28.34 3.70 42.35
N CYS A 621 27.21 3.06 42.69
CA CYS A 621 26.15 3.64 43.52
C CYS A 621 26.30 3.32 45.02
N PHE A 622 26.95 2.20 45.39
CA PHE A 622 27.12 1.79 46.79
C PHE A 622 28.50 1.16 47.05
N PRO A 623 29.59 1.97 47.09
CA PRO A 623 30.96 1.47 47.20
C PRO A 623 31.28 0.76 48.53
N GLU A 624 30.59 1.13 49.61
CA GLU A 624 30.86 0.66 50.97
C GLU A 624 30.09 -0.62 51.35
N CYS A 625 29.13 -1.06 50.53
CA CYS A 625 28.32 -2.26 50.81
C CYS A 625 28.90 -3.55 50.22
N TRP A 626 29.94 -3.45 49.38
CA TRP A 626 30.55 -4.58 48.70
C TRP A 626 31.79 -5.06 49.44
N ASP A 627 31.58 -5.72 50.58
CA ASP A 627 32.63 -6.49 51.24
C ASP A 627 32.95 -7.73 50.38
N ALA A 628 34.23 -7.95 50.08
CA ALA A 628 34.72 -8.98 49.15
C ALA A 628 34.24 -10.41 49.53
N THR A 629 33.79 -10.58 50.76
CA THR A 629 33.13 -11.74 51.35
C THR A 629 31.89 -12.20 50.57
N ALA A 630 31.08 -11.31 49.99
CA ALA A 630 29.88 -11.71 49.24
C ALA A 630 30.23 -12.44 47.93
N VAL A 631 31.18 -11.93 47.16
CA VAL A 631 31.62 -12.55 45.89
C VAL A 631 32.35 -13.89 46.14
N PHE A 632 33.17 -13.96 47.20
CA PHE A 632 33.90 -15.17 47.59
C PHE A 632 33.03 -16.24 48.29
N LEU A 633 31.93 -15.87 48.95
CA LEU A 633 30.97 -16.82 49.54
C LEU A 633 29.91 -17.30 48.52
N LEU A 634 29.57 -16.49 47.52
CA LEU A 634 28.54 -16.84 46.53
C LEU A 634 29.07 -17.65 45.34
N ALA A 635 30.31 -17.44 44.89
CA ALA A 635 30.89 -18.20 43.80
C ALA A 635 30.94 -19.73 44.07
N PRO A 636 31.31 -20.22 45.27
CA PRO A 636 31.26 -21.64 45.60
C PRO A 636 29.84 -22.20 45.62
N VAL A 637 28.81 -21.40 45.95
CA VAL A 637 27.41 -21.84 45.99
C VAL A 637 26.82 -21.91 44.57
N ILE A 638 27.13 -20.96 43.70
CA ILE A 638 26.79 -21.00 42.27
C ILE A 638 27.50 -22.17 41.58
N VAL A 639 28.77 -22.43 41.95
CA VAL A 639 29.52 -23.61 41.49
C VAL A 639 28.96 -24.90 42.07
N ALA A 640 28.49 -24.95 43.32
CA ALA A 640 27.89 -26.14 43.93
C ALA A 640 26.49 -26.47 43.35
N VAL A 641 25.67 -25.46 43.10
CA VAL A 641 24.34 -25.60 42.48
C VAL A 641 24.49 -26.00 41.00
N ASN A 642 25.46 -25.43 40.28
CA ASN A 642 25.78 -25.87 38.92
C ASN A 642 26.51 -27.22 38.88
N ALA A 643 27.34 -27.56 39.86
CA ALA A 643 27.97 -28.88 39.99
C ALA A 643 26.92 -29.96 40.30
N LEU A 644 25.83 -29.65 41.00
CA LEU A 644 24.68 -30.56 41.16
C LEU A 644 23.88 -30.76 39.86
N LEU A 645 23.89 -29.77 38.96
CA LEU A 645 23.25 -29.85 37.64
C LEU A 645 24.16 -30.47 36.55
N LEU A 646 25.49 -30.41 36.73
CA LEU A 646 26.50 -30.90 35.78
C LEU A 646 27.17 -32.22 36.22
N ALA A 647 27.06 -32.62 37.49
CA ALA A 647 27.56 -33.92 37.96
C ALA A 647 26.70 -35.05 37.39
N ARG A 648 27.35 -35.99 36.70
CA ARG A 648 26.79 -37.18 36.02
C ARG A 648 26.15 -38.22 36.97
N GLY A 649 25.44 -37.80 38.01
CA GLY A 649 24.69 -38.68 38.90
C GLY A 649 23.21 -38.80 38.51
N PRO A 650 22.50 -39.84 38.97
CA PRO A 650 21.08 -40.02 38.65
C PRO A 650 20.23 -38.87 39.21
N ASP A 651 19.34 -38.37 38.36
CA ASP A 651 18.52 -37.18 38.60
C ASP A 651 17.28 -37.52 39.45
N THR A 652 17.48 -37.55 40.78
CA THR A 652 16.46 -37.95 41.78
C THR A 652 15.66 -36.78 42.34
N SER A 653 14.42 -37.05 42.81
CA SER A 653 13.54 -36.06 43.43
C SER A 653 14.17 -35.36 44.65
N ALA A 654 14.96 -36.08 45.43
CA ALA A 654 15.67 -35.54 46.60
C ALA A 654 16.73 -34.49 46.21
N ARG A 655 17.55 -34.74 45.19
CA ARG A 655 18.56 -33.78 44.72
C ARG A 655 17.93 -32.52 44.13
N ARG A 656 16.77 -32.65 43.48
CA ARG A 656 16.01 -31.52 42.95
C ARG A 656 15.36 -30.68 44.06
N ALA A 657 14.85 -31.30 45.11
CA ALA A 657 14.33 -30.59 46.28
C ALA A 657 15.43 -29.78 46.98
N VAL A 658 16.65 -30.34 47.07
CA VAL A 658 17.81 -29.63 47.64
C VAL A 658 18.22 -28.43 46.77
N ALA A 659 18.29 -28.59 45.44
CA ALA A 659 18.59 -27.49 44.52
C ALA A 659 17.50 -26.38 44.54
N PHE A 660 16.23 -26.77 44.73
CA PHE A 660 15.10 -25.86 44.88
C PHE A 660 15.17 -25.06 46.18
N VAL A 661 15.39 -25.73 47.31
CA VAL A 661 15.53 -25.07 48.61
C VAL A 661 16.71 -24.11 48.58
N ALA A 662 17.84 -24.50 47.97
CA ALA A 662 18.99 -23.60 47.80
C ALA A 662 18.67 -22.38 46.92
N SER A 663 17.95 -22.56 45.81
CA SER A 663 17.59 -21.46 44.89
C SER A 663 16.48 -20.54 45.44
N ALA A 664 15.51 -21.10 46.17
CA ALA A 664 14.43 -20.36 46.81
C ALA A 664 14.92 -19.55 48.03
N PHE A 665 15.86 -20.11 48.79
CA PHE A 665 16.53 -19.40 49.89
C PHE A 665 17.39 -18.24 49.34
N PHE A 666 18.05 -18.45 48.20
CA PHE A 666 18.85 -17.42 47.53
C PHE A 666 18.00 -16.28 46.93
N ALA A 667 16.90 -16.62 46.26
CA ALA A 667 15.95 -15.64 45.73
C ALA A 667 15.18 -14.92 46.86
N GLY A 668 15.01 -15.54 48.03
CA GLY A 668 14.42 -14.90 49.22
C GLY A 668 15.34 -13.85 49.85
N MET A 669 16.67 -14.01 49.79
CA MET A 669 17.62 -13.03 50.35
C MET A 669 17.82 -11.78 49.49
N PHE A 670 17.64 -11.86 48.17
CA PHE A 670 17.80 -10.70 47.27
C PHE A 670 16.53 -9.85 47.08
N PHE A 671 15.34 -10.38 47.41
CA PHE A 671 14.06 -9.77 47.05
C PHE A 671 13.20 -9.33 48.26
N PHE A 672 13.71 -8.43 49.11
CA PHE A 672 12.85 -7.71 50.06
C PHE A 672 11.96 -6.62 49.42
N GLY A 673 11.90 -6.54 48.07
CA GLY A 673 11.00 -5.63 47.34
C GLY A 673 10.16 -6.34 46.28
N GLY A 674 8.93 -6.77 46.65
CA GLY A 674 7.74 -6.97 45.79
C GLY A 674 7.75 -7.92 44.58
N ALA A 675 8.87 -8.12 43.88
CA ALA A 675 8.94 -8.82 42.60
C ALA A 675 9.00 -10.35 42.72
N PHE A 676 9.23 -10.90 43.92
CA PHE A 676 9.27 -12.35 44.16
C PHE A 676 7.93 -13.05 43.82
N VAL A 677 6.81 -12.33 44.00
CA VAL A 677 5.45 -12.84 43.72
C VAL A 677 5.26 -13.15 42.23
N LEU A 678 6.00 -12.49 41.33
CA LEU A 678 5.89 -12.66 39.88
C LEU A 678 6.69 -13.85 39.33
N LEU A 679 7.79 -14.25 39.99
CA LEU A 679 8.67 -15.34 39.53
C LEU A 679 8.38 -16.69 40.20
N PHE A 680 7.69 -16.69 41.34
CA PHE A 680 7.31 -17.90 42.08
C PHE A 680 6.54 -18.94 41.24
N PRO A 681 5.57 -18.57 40.39
CA PRO A 681 4.86 -19.54 39.54
C PRO A 681 5.77 -20.18 38.48
N VAL A 682 6.74 -19.42 37.95
CA VAL A 682 7.71 -19.89 36.95
C VAL A 682 8.68 -20.90 37.59
N ALA A 683 9.11 -20.65 38.82
CA ALA A 683 9.93 -21.57 39.60
C ALA A 683 9.20 -22.88 39.93
N LEU A 684 7.92 -22.80 40.31
CA LEU A 684 7.08 -23.97 40.59
C LEU A 684 6.89 -24.85 39.34
N ILE A 685 6.72 -24.24 38.16
CA ILE A 685 6.61 -24.95 36.88
C ILE A 685 7.94 -25.61 36.47
N GLY A 686 9.08 -24.96 36.73
CA GLY A 686 10.41 -25.52 36.51
C GLY A 686 10.68 -26.84 37.28
N LEU A 687 10.07 -26.99 38.46
CA LEU A 687 10.20 -28.19 39.31
C LEU A 687 9.42 -29.40 38.79
N MET A 688 8.35 -29.19 38.02
CA MET A 688 7.44 -30.25 37.59
C MET A 688 7.93 -31.07 36.38
N ARG A 689 9.24 -31.04 36.08
CA ARG A 689 9.85 -31.85 35.01
C ARG A 689 9.73 -33.35 35.32
N THR A 690 9.23 -34.14 34.38
CA THR A 690 9.26 -35.62 34.51
C THR A 690 10.69 -36.13 34.54
N PRO A 691 11.01 -37.13 35.39
CA PRO A 691 12.34 -37.70 35.46
C PRO A 691 12.73 -38.24 34.09
N THR A 692 13.87 -37.82 33.56
CA THR A 692 14.56 -38.62 32.56
C THR A 692 15.11 -39.81 33.31
N SER A 693 14.33 -40.88 33.43
CA SER A 693 14.93 -42.19 33.66
C SER A 693 15.98 -42.34 32.57
N ALA A 694 17.22 -42.61 32.96
CA ALA A 694 18.27 -42.96 32.02
C ALA A 694 17.65 -43.91 30.99
N ARG A 695 17.72 -43.55 29.70
CA ARG A 695 17.68 -44.61 28.69
C ARG A 695 18.86 -45.54 29.04
N PRO A 696 18.72 -46.87 28.91
CA PRO A 696 19.91 -47.69 28.73
C PRO A 696 20.76 -47.13 27.57
#